data_AF-A0A2V8SYK8-F1
#
_entry.id   AF-A0A2V8SYK8-F1
#
_cell.length_a   1.000
_cell.length_b   1.000
_cell.length_c   1.000
_cell.angle_alpha   90.00
_cell.angle_beta   90.00
_cell.angle_gamma   90.00
#
_symmetry.space_group_name_H-M   'P 1'
#
loop_
_entity.id
_entity.type
_entity.pdbx_description
1 polymer ?
#
loop_
_entity_poly.entity_id
_entity_poly.type
_entity_poly.pdbx_seq_one_letter_code
_entity_poly.pdbx_strand_id
1 'polypeptide(L)'
;MESSMWKLAVLGRAAVASLLLIFLVLSGLRPSAAQTRERGLKVTVGATSGELSSGKGPAIGLWAVLIGVSRYQYGDQDLDGNHISNLKHAADDAEAMRDFLMSPEGGGFQEDHIFSLQDENATKANVLAALLKLKQAKPNDFFVIYIAAHGGVIPTPDPATNTSRDIPYFLLYDTDLREPEKTALRMETFRQTVDGLEAKKDLVLSDTCYSGGVQLIGRGVDDSQVANQRYLDLMNRIPQGVGFISAARQTERSYEKDDFNHGVFTYCLVEGLSGTADGNEDGKVTFDELVQYLDERVPQMTNNKQHPFANTTAVEANYLALSVVTYANLASRGAKGGFGLLKIRVPDIDGVDVAIDDKPEATLQKGVVRSFRVPAGEHRLVFAKAGTKREWPTRVEAGKSYPFTINFAFSESGLPDDTLTDPGEQVNLYLPPNVKAPKEAEDLLRQGVDLFNKQDYKKAIEKLNQANDKFDSKSRAEGGSYAEALVYRGRAEQSLGQDKEAVKSFQRALSLRPSDFETKTLLAEARFTAIANLDQVEKDLREVTAAHPDFAFARVVLADLLHYLGKPKQAEWELRLAINDDPGYPAAYLALADALTYQPSPDKQKEAIKMAEKALDLFKKVSEKKVKLSTGIKRLSISQVIFGHANYANNNVMAEAHHMVAKTRTRFVEFQSRKLASQEKAAYLDSARAELNEAMGLAQKLTDRRRLALVLETSSMNHFLKGELPAAIDDGKQSLKVAAAFPDMKDLPDVHLTLYGAYKSSQDYAKAADSLQKYIDTAGLKSDDAANRKQEVTSLM
;
A
#
# COMPACT_ATOMS: atom_id res chain seq x y z
N MET A 1 -2.43 31.43 -20.85
CA MET A 1 -1.32 31.12 -21.77
C MET A 1 -0.79 29.77 -21.34
N GLU A 2 -1.40 28.70 -21.88
CA GLU A 2 -0.90 28.01 -23.08
C GLU A 2 0.37 27.25 -22.69
N SER A 3 0.27 25.99 -22.28
CA SER A 3 0.14 24.83 -23.17
C SER A 3 0.85 25.00 -24.51
N SER A 4 1.57 23.95 -24.88
CA SER A 4 1.88 23.54 -26.26
C SER A 4 2.84 24.43 -27.06
N MET A 5 4.04 23.89 -27.34
CA MET A 5 4.56 23.62 -28.68
C MET A 5 5.83 22.77 -28.55
N TRP A 6 5.68 21.44 -28.43
CA TRP A 6 5.74 20.48 -29.55
C TRP A 6 7.19 20.29 -30.04
N LYS A 7 7.84 19.17 -29.69
CA LYS A 7 7.78 17.92 -30.48
C LYS A 7 7.74 18.21 -31.98
N LEU A 8 8.88 18.13 -32.67
CA LEU A 8 8.94 17.87 -34.13
C LEU A 8 10.33 17.38 -34.54
N ALA A 9 10.48 16.05 -34.51
CA ALA A 9 11.29 15.18 -35.40
C ALA A 9 11.18 13.75 -34.78
N VAL A 10 10.28 12.82 -35.10
CA VAL A 10 9.64 12.40 -36.37
C VAL A 10 10.73 12.12 -37.42
N LEU A 11 10.96 10.92 -37.96
CA LEU A 11 10.22 9.65 -38.04
C LEU A 11 11.13 8.58 -38.71
N GLY A 12 10.76 7.30 -38.56
CA GLY A 12 10.96 6.27 -39.59
C GLY A 12 11.64 5.00 -39.05
N ARG A 13 11.10 3.78 -39.17
CA ARG A 13 10.05 3.25 -40.05
C ARG A 13 9.39 2.02 -39.42
N ALA A 14 8.12 1.84 -39.77
CA ALA A 14 7.30 0.66 -39.56
C ALA A 14 7.47 -0.39 -40.67
N ALA A 15 6.92 -1.58 -40.42
CA ALA A 15 6.29 -2.57 -41.32
C ALA A 15 6.89 -3.98 -41.23
N VAL A 16 6.17 -5.12 -41.27
CA VAL A 16 4.77 -5.60 -41.08
C VAL A 16 4.76 -7.04 -41.65
N ALA A 17 3.83 -7.89 -41.19
CA ALA A 17 3.28 -9.09 -41.87
C ALA A 17 4.19 -10.36 -41.93
N SER A 18 3.74 -11.62 -41.76
CA SER A 18 2.44 -12.32 -41.91
C SER A 18 2.53 -13.68 -41.17
N LEU A 19 1.55 -14.14 -40.37
CA LEU A 19 0.32 -14.90 -40.70
C LEU A 19 0.48 -16.39 -41.13
N LEU A 20 -0.19 -17.25 -40.35
CA LEU A 20 -1.00 -18.45 -40.71
C LEU A 20 -0.37 -19.86 -40.67
N LEU A 21 -0.96 -20.69 -39.78
CA LEU A 21 -1.60 -22.00 -40.04
C LEU A 21 -0.70 -23.10 -40.68
N ILE A 22 -0.66 -24.38 -40.28
CA ILE A 22 -1.75 -25.28 -39.88
C ILE A 22 -1.16 -26.71 -39.70
N PHE A 23 -1.84 -27.51 -38.86
CA PHE A 23 -2.00 -28.98 -38.88
C PHE A 23 -1.13 -29.96 -38.05
N LEU A 24 -1.84 -30.51 -37.04
CA LEU A 24 -2.18 -31.93 -36.78
C LEU A 24 -1.05 -32.93 -36.47
N VAL A 25 -0.97 -33.45 -35.23
CA VAL A 25 -1.70 -34.60 -34.62
C VAL A 25 -0.79 -35.83 -34.52
N LEU A 26 -0.72 -36.41 -33.31
CA LEU A 26 -0.66 -37.84 -32.96
C LEU A 26 -0.35 -37.93 -31.45
N SER A 27 -1.37 -38.01 -30.59
CA SER A 27 -2.00 -39.22 -30.03
C SER A 27 -1.27 -39.79 -28.80
N GLY A 28 -1.93 -39.74 -27.64
CA GLY A 28 -1.46 -40.39 -26.41
C GLY A 28 -2.36 -40.16 -25.18
N LEU A 29 -3.54 -40.80 -25.19
CA LEU A 29 -4.33 -41.28 -24.03
C LEU A 29 -4.56 -40.34 -22.82
N ARG A 30 -5.80 -39.84 -22.67
CA ARG A 30 -6.39 -39.44 -21.38
C ARG A 30 -7.47 -40.46 -20.99
N PRO A 31 -7.56 -40.90 -19.73
CA PRO A 31 -8.67 -41.73 -19.28
C PRO A 31 -9.97 -40.92 -19.25
N SER A 32 -11.03 -41.56 -19.74
CA SER A 32 -12.42 -41.11 -19.70
C SER A 32 -12.87 -40.94 -18.25
N ALA A 33 -12.98 -39.69 -17.78
CA ALA A 33 -13.86 -39.37 -16.67
C ALA A 33 -15.30 -39.60 -17.15
N ALA A 34 -15.97 -40.57 -16.54
CA ALA A 34 -17.39 -40.80 -16.74
C ALA A 34 -18.12 -39.48 -16.50
N GLN A 35 -18.79 -38.97 -17.54
CA GLN A 35 -19.77 -37.90 -17.40
C GLN A 35 -20.90 -38.42 -16.53
N THR A 36 -20.84 -38.13 -15.23
CA THR A 36 -22.03 -37.95 -14.41
C THR A 36 -22.83 -36.85 -15.11
N ARG A 37 -23.93 -37.24 -15.77
CA ARG A 37 -24.92 -36.28 -16.26
C ARG A 37 -25.50 -35.57 -15.04
N GLU A 38 -24.92 -34.46 -14.64
CA GLU A 38 -25.57 -33.49 -13.77
C GLU A 38 -26.84 -33.03 -14.48
N ARG A 39 -27.98 -33.57 -14.06
CA ARG A 39 -29.30 -32.98 -14.33
C ARG A 39 -29.55 -31.79 -13.39
N GLY A 40 -28.52 -30.98 -13.17
CA GLY A 40 -28.55 -29.78 -12.33
C GLY A 40 -28.68 -28.55 -13.22
N LEU A 41 -29.56 -27.63 -12.82
CA LEU A 41 -29.61 -26.27 -13.33
C LEU A 41 -28.19 -25.68 -13.31
N LYS A 42 -27.63 -25.29 -14.46
CA LYS A 42 -26.38 -24.55 -14.48
C LYS A 42 -26.68 -23.09 -14.11
N VAL A 43 -26.55 -22.77 -12.83
CA VAL A 43 -26.80 -21.42 -12.33
C VAL A 43 -25.77 -20.48 -12.93
N THR A 44 -26.23 -19.34 -13.47
CA THR A 44 -25.39 -18.33 -14.13
C THR A 44 -25.69 -16.97 -13.51
N VAL A 45 -24.66 -16.18 -13.24
CA VAL A 45 -24.80 -14.78 -12.79
C VAL A 45 -25.58 -13.98 -13.84
N GLY A 46 -26.49 -13.13 -13.39
CA GLY A 46 -27.40 -12.34 -14.25
C GLY A 46 -28.60 -13.11 -14.80
N ALA A 47 -28.76 -14.40 -14.50
CA ALA A 47 -29.92 -15.18 -14.92
C ALA A 47 -31.11 -14.99 -13.97
N THR A 48 -32.31 -14.90 -14.53
CA THR A 48 -33.58 -14.89 -13.78
C THR A 48 -34.01 -16.29 -13.35
N SER A 49 -34.89 -16.39 -12.35
CA SER A 49 -35.47 -17.66 -11.91
C SER A 49 -36.16 -18.46 -13.02
N GLY A 50 -36.82 -17.78 -13.98
CA GLY A 50 -37.41 -18.41 -15.16
C GLY A 50 -36.36 -19.03 -16.08
N GLU A 51 -35.28 -18.29 -16.38
CA GLU A 51 -34.18 -18.75 -17.24
C GLU A 51 -33.44 -19.93 -16.63
N LEU A 52 -33.19 -19.86 -15.32
CA LEU A 52 -32.65 -20.95 -14.52
C LEU A 52 -33.55 -22.18 -14.67
N SER A 53 -34.85 -22.08 -14.37
CA SER A 53 -35.79 -23.22 -14.39
C SER A 53 -35.89 -23.94 -15.76
N SER A 54 -35.60 -23.24 -16.85
CA SER A 54 -35.70 -23.77 -18.22
C SER A 54 -34.54 -24.68 -18.64
N GLY A 55 -33.41 -24.67 -17.91
CA GLY A 55 -32.20 -25.44 -18.24
C GLY A 55 -31.54 -25.06 -19.58
N LYS A 56 -31.98 -23.97 -20.22
CA LYS A 56 -31.51 -23.43 -21.50
C LYS A 56 -31.36 -21.91 -21.42
N GLY A 57 -30.68 -21.41 -20.39
CA GLY A 57 -30.29 -20.01 -20.36
C GLY A 57 -29.45 -19.69 -21.60
N PRO A 58 -29.75 -18.61 -22.36
CA PRO A 58 -28.84 -18.14 -23.40
C PRO A 58 -27.48 -17.79 -22.79
N ALA A 59 -26.41 -17.81 -23.58
CA ALA A 59 -25.13 -17.26 -23.12
C ALA A 59 -25.32 -15.76 -22.80
N ILE A 60 -25.23 -15.40 -21.52
CA ILE A 60 -25.36 -14.03 -21.02
C ILE A 60 -23.97 -13.38 -21.14
N GLY A 61 -23.86 -12.26 -21.86
CA GLY A 61 -22.67 -11.42 -21.81
C GLY A 61 -22.60 -10.70 -20.46
N LEU A 62 -21.42 -10.71 -19.83
CA LEU A 62 -21.17 -10.06 -18.54
C LEU A 62 -20.29 -8.84 -18.78
N TRP A 63 -20.76 -7.65 -18.39
CA TRP A 63 -20.10 -6.37 -18.65
C TRP A 63 -19.95 -5.55 -17.37
N ALA A 64 -18.83 -4.86 -17.18
CA ALA A 64 -18.66 -4.02 -16.00
C ALA A 64 -18.01 -2.67 -16.29
N VAL A 65 -18.44 -1.64 -15.58
CA VAL A 65 -17.73 -0.35 -15.46
C VAL A 65 -17.46 -0.11 -13.98
N LEU A 66 -16.19 -0.02 -13.60
CA LEU A 66 -15.76 0.05 -12.21
C LEU A 66 -14.95 1.33 -12.00
N ILE A 67 -15.43 2.24 -11.15
CA ILE A 67 -14.87 3.58 -11.00
C ILE A 67 -14.48 3.77 -9.53
N GLY A 68 -13.21 4.15 -9.29
CA GLY A 68 -12.70 4.42 -7.95
C GLY A 68 -11.86 5.70 -7.93
N VAL A 69 -12.21 6.67 -7.07
CA VAL A 69 -11.51 7.96 -7.00
C VAL A 69 -11.07 8.25 -5.57
N SER A 70 -9.86 7.80 -5.22
CA SER A 70 -9.22 8.15 -3.95
C SER A 70 -8.57 9.53 -4.04
N ARG A 71 -7.88 9.80 -5.15
CA ARG A 71 -7.19 11.08 -5.40
C ARG A 71 -7.96 11.95 -6.37
N TYR A 72 -8.07 13.24 -6.06
CA TYR A 72 -8.57 14.27 -6.95
C TYR A 72 -7.42 15.18 -7.39
N GLN A 73 -7.43 15.61 -8.66
CA GLN A 73 -6.45 16.54 -9.22
C GLN A 73 -6.30 17.82 -8.39
N TYR A 74 -7.42 18.29 -7.83
CA TYR A 74 -7.50 19.45 -6.94
C TYR A 74 -7.80 19.08 -5.48
N GLY A 75 -7.60 17.80 -5.13
CA GLY A 75 -7.87 17.29 -3.80
C GLY A 75 -7.01 17.94 -2.72
N ASP A 76 -7.59 18.13 -1.55
CA ASP A 76 -7.05 18.79 -0.37
C ASP A 76 -6.63 20.26 -0.57
N GLN A 77 -6.97 20.87 -1.72
CA GLN A 77 -6.69 22.27 -2.02
C GLN A 77 -7.89 23.15 -1.67
N ASP A 78 -7.64 24.39 -1.27
CA ASP A 78 -8.66 25.44 -1.18
C ASP A 78 -8.68 26.21 -2.51
N LEU A 79 -9.79 26.10 -3.23
CA LEU A 79 -10.04 26.78 -4.50
C LEU A 79 -11.17 27.78 -4.32
N ASP A 80 -10.79 29.02 -4.02
CA ASP A 80 -11.71 30.13 -3.80
C ASP A 80 -12.77 29.78 -2.74
N GLY A 81 -12.32 29.25 -1.59
CA GLY A 81 -13.11 28.79 -0.43
C GLY A 81 -13.93 27.52 -0.65
N ASN A 82 -13.72 26.84 -1.79
CA ASN A 82 -14.25 25.51 -2.04
C ASN A 82 -13.15 24.46 -1.86
N HIS A 83 -13.52 23.26 -1.43
CA HIS A 83 -12.57 22.21 -1.10
C HIS A 83 -13.16 20.82 -1.41
N ILE A 84 -12.36 19.94 -2.01
CA ILE A 84 -12.63 18.50 -2.10
C ILE A 84 -11.50 17.80 -1.35
N SER A 85 -11.83 16.99 -0.35
CA SER A 85 -10.84 16.15 0.34
C SER A 85 -10.54 14.89 -0.48
N ASN A 86 -9.32 14.39 -0.39
CA ASN A 86 -9.01 13.06 -0.92
C ASN A 86 -9.64 11.96 -0.05
N LEU A 87 -10.04 10.86 -0.70
CA LEU A 87 -10.48 9.61 -0.05
C LEU A 87 -9.28 8.66 0.08
N LYS A 88 -9.40 7.62 0.90
CA LYS A 88 -8.31 6.67 1.15
C LYS A 88 -8.36 5.46 0.23
N HIS A 89 -9.51 4.79 0.17
CA HIS A 89 -9.64 3.41 -0.30
C HIS A 89 -10.58 3.25 -1.51
N ALA A 90 -11.17 4.33 -2.03
CA ALA A 90 -12.11 4.28 -3.15
C ALA A 90 -11.53 3.64 -4.44
N ALA A 91 -10.24 3.82 -4.71
CA ALA A 91 -9.56 3.13 -5.80
C ALA A 91 -9.42 1.61 -5.54
N ASP A 92 -9.05 1.24 -4.31
CA ASP A 92 -8.90 -0.15 -3.85
C ASP A 92 -10.25 -0.89 -3.83
N ASP A 93 -11.32 -0.18 -3.47
CA ASP A 93 -12.69 -0.64 -3.50
C ASP A 93 -13.14 -1.06 -4.92
N ALA A 94 -12.80 -0.27 -5.93
CA ALA A 94 -13.07 -0.60 -7.33
C ALA A 94 -12.25 -1.81 -7.83
N GLU A 95 -11.04 -2.01 -7.28
CA GLU A 95 -10.20 -3.18 -7.57
C GLU A 95 -10.78 -4.45 -6.95
N ALA A 96 -11.20 -4.39 -5.68
CA ALA A 96 -11.82 -5.54 -5.00
C ALA A 96 -13.10 -6.00 -5.72
N MET A 97 -13.91 -5.07 -6.22
CA MET A 97 -15.07 -5.40 -7.05
C MET A 97 -14.67 -6.03 -8.39
N ARG A 98 -13.60 -5.55 -9.05
CA ARG A 98 -13.07 -6.17 -10.28
C ARG A 98 -12.70 -7.62 -10.03
N ASP A 99 -11.89 -7.85 -9.01
CA ASP A 99 -11.36 -9.17 -8.68
C ASP A 99 -12.49 -10.13 -8.29
N PHE A 100 -13.49 -9.64 -7.56
CA PHE A 100 -14.69 -10.42 -7.28
C PHE A 100 -15.44 -10.80 -8.56
N LEU A 101 -15.73 -9.87 -9.47
CA LEU A 101 -16.48 -10.16 -10.70
C LEU A 101 -15.74 -11.14 -11.64
N MET A 102 -14.39 -11.08 -11.66
CA MET A 102 -13.57 -12.02 -12.42
C MET A 102 -13.51 -13.42 -11.78
N SER A 103 -13.86 -13.55 -10.50
CA SER A 103 -13.91 -14.84 -9.82
C SER A 103 -15.05 -15.72 -10.36
N PRO A 104 -14.95 -17.06 -10.26
CA PRO A 104 -16.06 -17.95 -10.60
C PRO A 104 -17.36 -17.60 -9.86
N GLU A 105 -17.25 -17.16 -8.61
CA GLU A 105 -18.38 -16.81 -7.75
C GLU A 105 -19.08 -15.52 -8.22
N GLY A 106 -18.29 -14.54 -8.68
CA GLY A 106 -18.79 -13.29 -9.29
C GLY A 106 -19.20 -13.43 -10.77
N GLY A 107 -19.10 -14.63 -11.35
CA GLY A 107 -19.59 -14.92 -12.70
C GLY A 107 -18.51 -15.08 -13.77
N GLY A 108 -17.23 -14.86 -13.44
CA GLY A 108 -16.12 -15.05 -14.36
C GLY A 108 -16.12 -14.04 -15.51
N PHE A 109 -16.38 -12.76 -15.19
CA PHE A 109 -16.37 -11.67 -16.15
C PHE A 109 -15.04 -11.66 -16.92
N GLN A 110 -15.12 -11.50 -18.25
CA GLN A 110 -13.93 -11.45 -19.09
C GLN A 110 -13.28 -10.07 -19.03
N GLU A 111 -11.95 -10.03 -19.02
CA GLU A 111 -11.20 -8.79 -18.84
C GLU A 111 -11.48 -7.74 -19.92
N ASP A 112 -11.77 -8.16 -21.16
CA ASP A 112 -12.13 -7.28 -22.26
C ASP A 112 -13.53 -6.65 -22.17
N HIS A 113 -14.36 -7.14 -21.25
CA HIS A 113 -15.69 -6.60 -20.91
C HIS A 113 -15.73 -5.87 -19.57
N ILE A 114 -14.59 -5.70 -18.89
CA ILE A 114 -14.45 -4.91 -17.66
C ILE A 114 -13.71 -3.60 -17.98
N PHE A 115 -14.35 -2.47 -17.68
CA PHE A 115 -13.76 -1.14 -17.85
C PHE A 115 -13.51 -0.50 -16.49
N SER A 116 -12.32 -0.74 -15.93
CA SER A 116 -11.88 -0.17 -14.65
C SER A 116 -11.17 1.18 -14.84
N LEU A 117 -11.56 2.17 -14.03
CA LEU A 117 -11.01 3.52 -14.03
C LEU A 117 -10.72 3.93 -12.59
N GLN A 118 -9.44 4.07 -12.25
CA GLN A 118 -8.98 4.50 -10.92
C GLN A 118 -8.24 5.83 -10.99
N ASP A 119 -8.46 6.69 -10.00
CA ASP A 119 -7.74 7.95 -9.78
C ASP A 119 -7.50 8.74 -11.07
N GLU A 120 -6.25 8.97 -11.49
CA GLU A 120 -5.87 9.78 -12.66
C GLU A 120 -6.55 9.32 -13.96
N ASN A 121 -6.96 8.06 -14.04
CA ASN A 121 -7.67 7.51 -15.19
C ASN A 121 -9.19 7.74 -15.13
N ALA A 122 -9.75 7.97 -13.95
CA ALA A 122 -11.17 8.24 -13.71
C ALA A 122 -11.53 9.70 -13.96
N THR A 123 -11.17 10.23 -15.14
CA THR A 123 -11.60 11.55 -15.61
C THR A 123 -13.04 11.48 -16.14
N LYS A 124 -13.75 12.61 -16.18
CA LYS A 124 -15.10 12.67 -16.79
C LYS A 124 -15.14 12.12 -18.22
N ALA A 125 -14.14 12.48 -19.03
CA ALA A 125 -14.07 12.01 -20.41
C ALA A 125 -13.95 10.47 -20.48
N ASN A 126 -13.05 9.90 -19.68
CA ASN A 126 -12.83 8.45 -19.66
C ASN A 126 -14.03 7.69 -19.08
N VAL A 127 -14.64 8.20 -18.01
CA VAL A 127 -15.85 7.61 -17.42
C VAL A 127 -17.00 7.59 -18.42
N LEU A 128 -17.27 8.70 -19.11
CA LEU A 128 -18.28 8.73 -20.16
C LEU A 128 -17.96 7.75 -21.30
N ALA A 129 -16.70 7.67 -21.71
CA ALA A 129 -16.27 6.72 -22.74
C ALA A 129 -16.50 5.26 -22.29
N ALA A 130 -16.19 4.93 -21.04
CA ALA A 130 -16.42 3.59 -20.48
C ALA A 130 -17.92 3.25 -20.39
N LEU A 131 -18.75 4.17 -19.91
CA LEU A 131 -20.21 3.97 -19.87
C LEU A 131 -20.80 3.77 -21.27
N LEU A 132 -20.30 4.49 -22.28
CA LEU A 132 -20.74 4.30 -23.67
C LEU A 132 -20.35 2.93 -24.24
N LYS A 133 -19.30 2.28 -23.73
CA LYS A 133 -18.96 0.91 -24.16
C LYS A 133 -20.02 -0.11 -23.74
N LEU A 134 -20.80 0.15 -22.67
CA LEU A 134 -21.90 -0.72 -22.26
C LEU A 134 -23.02 -0.79 -23.29
N LYS A 135 -23.10 0.14 -24.26
CA LYS A 135 -24.04 0.04 -25.40
C LYS A 135 -23.79 -1.18 -26.30
N GLN A 136 -22.65 -1.86 -26.14
CA GLN A 136 -22.37 -3.11 -26.82
C GLN A 136 -23.11 -4.30 -26.19
N ALA A 137 -23.59 -4.16 -24.95
CA ALA A 137 -24.35 -5.18 -24.25
C ALA A 137 -25.72 -5.38 -24.90
N LYS A 138 -26.08 -6.63 -25.17
CA LYS A 138 -27.35 -7.02 -25.79
C LYS A 138 -28.49 -7.03 -24.77
N PRO A 139 -29.76 -7.06 -25.19
CA PRO A 139 -30.90 -7.06 -24.27
C PRO A 139 -30.92 -8.15 -23.17
N ASN A 140 -30.28 -9.30 -23.40
CA ASN A 140 -30.20 -10.40 -22.44
C ASN A 140 -28.89 -10.44 -21.65
N ASP A 141 -27.95 -9.52 -21.92
CA ASP A 141 -26.69 -9.40 -21.19
C ASP A 141 -26.94 -8.77 -19.80
N PHE A 142 -25.96 -8.94 -18.91
CA PHE A 142 -25.98 -8.40 -17.56
C PHE A 142 -24.80 -7.43 -17.40
N PHE A 143 -25.07 -6.22 -16.89
CA PHE A 143 -24.00 -5.29 -16.52
C PHE A 143 -23.97 -4.92 -15.04
N VAL A 144 -22.75 -4.61 -14.58
CA VAL A 144 -22.49 -4.02 -13.27
C VAL A 144 -21.84 -2.66 -13.46
N ILE A 145 -22.41 -1.61 -12.86
CA ILE A 145 -21.71 -0.34 -12.70
C ILE A 145 -21.42 -0.15 -11.23
N TYR A 146 -20.14 0.00 -10.89
CA TYR A 146 -19.69 0.29 -9.54
C TYR A 146 -18.97 1.63 -9.51
N ILE A 147 -19.31 2.49 -8.57
CA ILE A 147 -18.64 3.79 -8.36
C ILE A 147 -18.37 4.05 -6.88
N ALA A 148 -17.10 4.25 -6.54
CA ALA A 148 -16.60 4.74 -5.27
C ALA A 148 -15.91 6.10 -5.47
N ALA A 149 -16.52 7.17 -4.97
CA ALA A 149 -16.07 8.54 -5.15
C ALA A 149 -16.87 9.50 -4.24
N HIS A 150 -16.51 10.79 -4.23
CA HIS A 150 -17.35 11.83 -3.67
C HIS A 150 -18.56 12.11 -4.58
N GLY A 151 -19.74 12.22 -3.97
CA GLY A 151 -20.91 12.87 -4.55
C GLY A 151 -21.06 14.28 -3.98
N GLY A 152 -21.51 15.22 -4.81
CA GLY A 152 -21.76 16.60 -4.40
C GLY A 152 -22.92 17.22 -5.14
N VAL A 153 -23.74 18.00 -4.44
CA VAL A 153 -24.72 18.88 -5.08
C VAL A 153 -24.11 20.26 -5.18
N ILE A 154 -23.87 20.72 -6.40
CA ILE A 154 -23.16 21.98 -6.65
C ILE A 154 -24.15 23.02 -7.19
N PRO A 155 -24.30 24.19 -6.52
CA PRO A 155 -25.11 25.29 -7.02
C PRO A 155 -24.56 25.77 -8.36
N THR A 156 -25.37 25.67 -9.40
CA THR A 156 -24.99 26.00 -10.77
C THR A 156 -25.86 27.17 -11.24
N PRO A 157 -25.26 28.34 -11.59
CA PRO A 157 -26.01 29.48 -12.08
C PRO A 157 -26.79 29.15 -13.36
N ASP A 158 -28.03 29.60 -13.43
CA ASP A 158 -28.88 29.55 -14.62
C ASP A 158 -29.00 30.97 -15.20
N PRO A 159 -28.26 31.29 -16.29
CA PRO A 159 -28.29 32.60 -16.90
C PRO A 159 -29.66 32.96 -17.50
N ALA A 160 -30.48 31.97 -17.84
CA ALA A 160 -31.79 32.20 -18.46
C ALA A 160 -32.85 32.62 -17.43
N THR A 161 -32.71 32.17 -16.18
CA THR A 161 -33.66 32.48 -15.10
C THR A 161 -33.11 33.43 -14.06
N ASN A 162 -31.81 33.77 -14.14
CA ASN A 162 -31.08 34.56 -13.14
C ASN A 162 -31.22 33.97 -11.72
N THR A 163 -31.24 32.64 -11.62
CA THR A 163 -31.30 31.88 -10.37
C THR A 163 -30.16 30.86 -10.33
N SER A 164 -29.88 30.25 -9.17
CA SER A 164 -28.96 29.11 -9.07
C SER A 164 -29.76 27.82 -8.89
N ARG A 165 -29.35 26.76 -9.59
CA ARG A 165 -29.93 25.43 -9.49
C ARG A 165 -28.93 24.48 -8.86
N ASP A 166 -29.35 23.80 -7.80
CA ASP A 166 -28.61 22.72 -7.17
C ASP A 166 -28.61 21.48 -8.06
N ILE A 167 -27.44 21.13 -8.61
CA ILE A 167 -27.25 20.00 -9.53
C ILE A 167 -26.39 18.91 -8.86
N PRO A 168 -26.82 17.63 -8.84
CA PRO A 168 -26.04 16.53 -8.31
C PRO A 168 -24.97 16.02 -9.29
N TYR A 169 -23.76 15.83 -8.79
CA TYR A 169 -22.59 15.36 -9.53
C TYR A 169 -21.88 14.20 -8.81
N PHE A 170 -21.39 13.24 -9.60
CA PHE A 170 -20.24 12.43 -9.21
C PHE A 170 -18.98 13.26 -9.44
N LEU A 171 -18.17 13.42 -8.40
CA LEU A 171 -16.89 14.08 -8.50
C LEU A 171 -15.86 13.04 -8.94
N LEU A 172 -15.23 13.33 -10.07
CA LEU A 172 -14.23 12.52 -10.73
C LEU A 172 -12.85 13.15 -10.55
N TYR A 173 -11.78 12.46 -10.94
CA TYR A 173 -10.41 12.90 -10.69
C TYR A 173 -10.15 14.35 -11.10
N ASP A 174 -10.60 14.73 -12.30
CA ASP A 174 -10.37 16.05 -12.89
C ASP A 174 -11.37 17.13 -12.43
N THR A 175 -12.18 16.86 -11.41
CA THR A 175 -13.23 17.78 -10.96
C THR A 175 -12.69 19.07 -10.39
N ASP A 176 -13.00 20.17 -11.05
CA ASP A 176 -12.82 21.54 -10.57
C ASP A 176 -14.19 22.11 -10.16
N LEU A 177 -14.36 22.40 -8.86
CA LEU A 177 -15.61 22.93 -8.30
C LEU A 177 -15.98 24.33 -8.84
N ARG A 178 -15.06 25.03 -9.51
CA ARG A 178 -15.33 26.32 -10.17
C ARG A 178 -16.00 26.13 -11.53
N GLU A 179 -15.82 24.98 -12.17
CA GLU A 179 -16.40 24.65 -13.48
C GLU A 179 -17.00 23.22 -13.50
N PRO A 180 -17.88 22.87 -12.55
CA PRO A 180 -18.34 21.49 -12.33
C PRO A 180 -19.11 20.94 -13.54
N GLU A 181 -19.78 21.80 -14.31
CA GLU A 181 -20.47 21.40 -15.53
C GLU A 181 -19.52 20.79 -16.57
N LYS A 182 -18.26 21.25 -16.60
CA LYS A 182 -17.25 20.79 -17.55
C LYS A 182 -16.51 19.58 -17.01
N THR A 183 -16.18 19.59 -15.73
CA THR A 183 -15.20 18.66 -15.13
C THR A 183 -15.81 17.54 -14.28
N ALA A 184 -17.02 17.71 -13.74
CA ALA A 184 -17.72 16.67 -12.99
C ALA A 184 -18.79 15.96 -13.83
N LEU A 185 -19.16 14.73 -13.45
CA LEU A 185 -20.21 13.96 -14.13
C LEU A 185 -21.56 14.24 -13.46
N ARG A 186 -22.47 14.89 -14.20
CA ARG A 186 -23.86 15.05 -13.73
C ARG A 186 -24.48 13.68 -13.52
N MET A 187 -25.09 13.48 -12.37
CA MET A 187 -25.78 12.23 -12.07
C MET A 187 -26.99 12.02 -13.00
N GLU A 188 -27.62 13.09 -13.49
CA GLU A 188 -28.68 12.99 -14.51
C GLU A 188 -28.13 12.47 -15.85
N THR A 189 -26.93 12.91 -16.25
CA THR A 189 -26.27 12.37 -17.47
C THR A 189 -25.92 10.90 -17.29
N PHE A 190 -25.45 10.51 -16.10
CA PHE A 190 -25.23 9.11 -15.76
C PHE A 190 -26.54 8.29 -15.89
N ARG A 191 -27.62 8.75 -15.24
CA ARG A 191 -28.93 8.09 -15.30
C ARG A 191 -29.45 7.95 -16.73
N GLN A 192 -29.38 9.02 -17.54
CA GLN A 192 -29.78 9.00 -18.95
C GLN A 192 -28.94 8.02 -19.78
N THR A 193 -27.64 7.89 -19.44
CA THR A 193 -26.76 6.92 -20.11
C THR A 193 -27.20 5.50 -19.80
N VAL A 194 -27.49 5.18 -18.53
CA VAL A 194 -28.01 3.88 -18.10
C VAL A 194 -29.38 3.58 -18.72
N ASP A 195 -30.28 4.58 -18.75
CA ASP A 195 -31.61 4.47 -19.36
C ASP A 195 -31.54 4.13 -20.86
N GLY A 196 -30.53 4.64 -21.56
CA GLY A 196 -30.29 4.38 -22.97
C GLY A 196 -29.62 3.05 -23.31
N LEU A 197 -29.29 2.19 -22.34
CA LEU A 197 -28.70 0.87 -22.59
C LEU A 197 -29.77 -0.14 -23.06
N GLU A 198 -29.40 -1.03 -23.98
CA GLU A 198 -30.28 -2.10 -24.47
C GLU A 198 -30.46 -3.23 -23.44
N ALA A 199 -29.38 -3.57 -22.72
CA ALA A 199 -29.43 -4.43 -21.54
C ALA A 199 -30.29 -3.76 -20.43
N LYS A 200 -31.15 -4.57 -19.80
CA LYS A 200 -32.08 -4.14 -18.75
C LYS A 200 -32.03 -5.04 -17.51
N LYS A 201 -31.01 -5.89 -17.37
CA LYS A 201 -30.84 -6.81 -16.22
C LYS A 201 -29.56 -6.46 -15.51
N ASP A 202 -29.60 -5.50 -14.59
CA ASP A 202 -28.36 -4.84 -14.23
C ASP A 202 -28.30 -4.43 -12.77
N LEU A 203 -27.08 -4.16 -12.31
CA LEU A 203 -26.80 -3.73 -10.95
C LEU A 203 -25.96 -2.46 -10.97
N VAL A 204 -26.47 -1.40 -10.34
CA VAL A 204 -25.73 -0.16 -10.09
C VAL A 204 -25.43 -0.05 -8.60
N LEU A 205 -24.14 0.00 -8.27
CA LEU A 205 -23.60 0.05 -6.93
C LEU A 205 -22.88 1.38 -6.75
N SER A 206 -23.28 2.15 -5.74
CA SER A 206 -22.71 3.47 -5.49
C SER A 206 -22.21 3.58 -4.06
N ASP A 207 -20.89 3.38 -3.89
CA ASP A 207 -20.17 3.79 -2.68
C ASP A 207 -19.78 5.27 -2.76
N THR A 208 -20.78 6.10 -3.07
CA THR A 208 -20.61 7.54 -3.07
C THR A 208 -21.38 8.13 -1.90
N CYS A 209 -20.66 8.91 -1.09
CA CYS A 209 -21.28 9.71 -0.03
C CYS A 209 -21.76 11.03 -0.59
N TYR A 210 -22.60 11.68 0.19
CA TYR A 210 -22.72 13.12 0.16
C TYR A 210 -21.67 13.84 1.04
N SER A 211 -20.87 14.68 0.38
CA SER A 211 -20.10 15.88 0.78
C SER A 211 -19.50 16.03 2.20
N GLY A 212 -19.28 14.97 2.98
CA GLY A 212 -18.50 15.09 4.22
C GLY A 212 -17.09 15.67 4.00
N GLY A 213 -16.54 15.45 2.80
CA GLY A 213 -15.26 16.00 2.32
C GLY A 213 -15.38 17.08 1.24
N VAL A 214 -16.59 17.59 0.93
CA VAL A 214 -16.76 18.68 -0.06
C VAL A 214 -17.31 19.91 0.64
N GLN A 215 -16.48 20.94 0.77
CA GLN A 215 -16.85 22.22 1.38
C GLN A 215 -17.06 23.25 0.28
N LEU A 216 -18.18 23.98 0.34
CA LEU A 216 -18.52 25.05 -0.60
C LEU A 216 -18.74 26.37 0.17
N ILE A 217 -18.32 27.50 -0.41
CA ILE A 217 -18.57 28.81 0.20
C ILE A 217 -20.08 29.05 0.40
N GLY A 218 -20.44 29.56 1.58
CA GLY A 218 -21.78 30.11 1.85
C GLY A 218 -22.86 29.08 2.17
N ARG A 219 -22.50 27.80 2.31
CA ARG A 219 -23.45 26.71 2.56
C ARG A 219 -23.35 26.20 4.01
N GLY A 220 -24.49 26.13 4.71
CA GLY A 220 -24.60 25.60 6.07
C GLY A 220 -24.84 24.09 6.13
N VAL A 221 -24.83 23.51 7.33
CA VAL A 221 -25.11 22.08 7.56
C VAL A 221 -26.54 21.68 7.14
N ASP A 222 -27.51 22.60 7.19
CA ASP A 222 -28.92 22.34 6.83
C ASP A 222 -29.16 22.26 5.31
N ASP A 223 -28.47 23.09 4.51
CA ASP A 223 -28.51 23.03 3.03
C ASP A 223 -27.98 21.70 2.48
N SER A 224 -27.29 20.96 3.35
CA SER A 224 -26.66 19.68 3.08
C SER A 224 -27.68 18.52 3.13
N GLN A 225 -28.76 18.65 3.88
CA GLN A 225 -29.83 17.63 3.95
C GLN A 225 -30.77 17.67 2.73
N VAL A 226 -31.07 18.85 2.19
CA VAL A 226 -31.94 19.03 1.00
C VAL A 226 -31.29 18.49 -0.28
N ALA A 227 -29.96 18.56 -0.36
CA ALA A 227 -29.17 18.02 -1.46
C ALA A 227 -29.28 16.49 -1.57
N ASN A 228 -29.34 15.80 -0.44
CA ASN A 228 -29.44 14.34 -0.38
C ASN A 228 -30.77 13.78 -0.86
N GLN A 229 -31.85 14.50 -0.60
CA GLN A 229 -33.17 14.11 -1.10
C GLN A 229 -33.18 14.08 -2.63
N ARG A 230 -32.59 15.08 -3.29
CA ARG A 230 -32.54 15.13 -4.76
C ARG A 230 -31.70 14.03 -5.39
N TYR A 231 -30.63 13.61 -4.74
CA TYR A 231 -29.82 12.47 -5.18
C TYR A 231 -30.63 11.19 -5.17
N LEU A 232 -31.26 10.85 -4.03
CA LEU A 232 -32.07 9.63 -3.97
C LEU A 232 -33.33 9.72 -4.84
N ASP A 233 -33.96 10.88 -4.97
CA ASP A 233 -35.09 11.07 -5.89
C ASP A 233 -34.69 10.78 -7.35
N LEU A 234 -33.46 11.15 -7.73
CA LEU A 234 -32.93 10.87 -9.05
C LEU A 234 -32.64 9.37 -9.23
N MET A 235 -32.06 8.74 -8.20
CA MET A 235 -31.75 7.30 -8.21
C MET A 235 -32.99 6.41 -8.02
N ASN A 236 -34.10 6.97 -7.52
CA ASN A 236 -35.40 6.31 -7.49
C ASN A 236 -36.07 6.21 -8.87
N ARG A 237 -35.50 6.87 -9.88
CA ARG A 237 -36.03 6.92 -11.26
C ARG A 237 -35.17 6.10 -12.22
N ILE A 238 -34.54 5.04 -11.73
CA ILE A 238 -33.78 4.09 -12.53
C ILE A 238 -34.69 3.26 -13.45
N PRO A 239 -34.17 2.76 -14.59
CA PRO A 239 -34.95 1.97 -15.54
C PRO A 239 -35.47 0.66 -14.92
N GLN A 240 -36.54 0.11 -15.52
CA GLN A 240 -37.04 -1.21 -15.14
C GLN A 240 -35.97 -2.30 -15.36
N GLY A 241 -35.85 -3.20 -14.39
CA GLY A 241 -34.93 -4.33 -14.39
C GLY A 241 -33.52 -4.02 -13.87
N VAL A 242 -33.27 -2.76 -13.48
CA VAL A 242 -32.01 -2.34 -12.84
C VAL A 242 -32.19 -2.25 -11.32
N GLY A 243 -31.35 -2.96 -10.57
CA GLY A 243 -31.21 -2.81 -9.13
C GLY A 243 -30.20 -1.71 -8.79
N PHE A 244 -30.52 -0.87 -7.82
CA PHE A 244 -29.62 0.17 -7.32
C PHE A 244 -29.37 0.00 -5.82
N ILE A 245 -28.11 0.03 -5.41
CA ILE A 245 -27.70 0.05 -4.00
C ILE A 245 -26.68 1.16 -3.80
N SER A 246 -26.92 2.03 -2.82
CA SER A 246 -26.01 3.08 -2.39
C SER A 246 -25.57 2.87 -0.95
N ALA A 247 -24.33 3.28 -0.66
CA ALA A 247 -23.68 3.06 0.62
C ALA A 247 -24.33 3.76 1.82
N ALA A 248 -25.05 4.86 1.62
CA ALA A 248 -25.61 5.68 2.70
C ALA A 248 -26.99 6.26 2.35
N ARG A 249 -27.83 6.46 3.38
CA ARG A 249 -29.15 7.13 3.30
C ARG A 249 -29.03 8.66 3.30
N GLN A 250 -30.19 9.34 3.13
CA GLN A 250 -30.33 10.78 2.90
C GLN A 250 -29.68 11.72 3.93
N THR A 251 -29.15 11.25 5.05
CA THR A 251 -28.57 12.11 6.09
C THR A 251 -27.23 11.59 6.60
N GLU A 252 -26.62 10.63 5.90
CA GLU A 252 -25.53 9.82 6.43
C GLU A 252 -24.29 9.85 5.52
N ARG A 253 -23.14 9.49 6.10
CA ARG A 253 -21.84 9.41 5.41
C ARG A 253 -21.47 7.94 5.20
N SER A 254 -20.81 7.62 4.08
CA SER A 254 -20.03 6.36 3.99
C SER A 254 -18.73 6.52 4.76
N TYR A 255 -18.32 5.46 5.44
CA TYR A 255 -17.13 5.42 6.27
C TYR A 255 -16.06 4.54 5.64
N GLU A 256 -14.81 4.99 5.69
CA GLU A 256 -13.63 4.20 5.36
C GLU A 256 -13.01 3.64 6.66
N LYS A 257 -12.52 2.40 6.61
CA LYS A 257 -11.80 1.79 7.73
C LYS A 257 -10.46 1.23 7.26
N ASP A 258 -9.39 1.77 7.86
CA ASP A 258 -8.01 1.39 7.53
C ASP A 258 -7.73 -0.09 7.84
N ASP A 259 -8.35 -0.67 8.88
CA ASP A 259 -8.24 -2.10 9.22
C ASP A 259 -8.65 -3.05 8.09
N PHE A 260 -9.45 -2.57 7.12
CA PHE A 260 -9.94 -3.37 5.99
C PHE A 260 -9.42 -2.89 4.64
N ASN A 261 -8.65 -1.80 4.58
CA ASN A 261 -8.24 -1.12 3.34
C ASN A 261 -9.40 -0.90 2.34
N HIS A 262 -10.60 -0.64 2.87
CA HIS A 262 -11.83 -0.53 2.10
C HIS A 262 -12.81 0.47 2.74
N GLY A 263 -13.72 1.01 1.91
CA GLY A 263 -14.99 1.56 2.39
C GLY A 263 -15.78 0.47 3.12
N VAL A 264 -16.41 0.80 4.26
CA VAL A 264 -17.18 -0.18 5.06
C VAL A 264 -18.29 -0.80 4.23
N PHE A 265 -18.96 -0.02 3.40
CA PHE A 265 -19.97 -0.54 2.48
C PHE A 265 -19.37 -1.53 1.49
N THR A 266 -18.27 -1.18 0.81
CA THR A 266 -17.64 -2.05 -0.17
C THR A 266 -17.10 -3.33 0.43
N TYR A 267 -16.50 -3.26 1.63
CA TYR A 267 -16.13 -4.45 2.38
C TYR A 267 -17.32 -5.38 2.60
N CYS A 268 -18.44 -4.85 3.10
CA CYS A 268 -19.66 -5.62 3.33
C CYS A 268 -20.27 -6.13 2.01
N LEU A 269 -20.20 -5.35 0.95
CA LEU A 269 -20.71 -5.70 -0.37
C LEU A 269 -19.99 -6.91 -0.95
N VAL A 270 -18.65 -6.89 -0.95
CA VAL A 270 -17.84 -8.02 -1.41
C VAL A 270 -17.99 -9.22 -0.47
N GLU A 271 -18.08 -9.00 0.85
CA GLU A 271 -18.37 -10.05 1.84
C GLU A 271 -19.71 -10.75 1.52
N GLY A 272 -20.78 -9.96 1.36
CA GLY A 272 -22.14 -10.40 1.02
C GLY A 272 -22.20 -11.18 -0.28
N LEU A 273 -21.69 -10.59 -1.37
CA LEU A 273 -21.64 -11.19 -2.70
C LEU A 273 -20.76 -12.46 -2.75
N SER A 274 -19.74 -12.56 -1.90
CA SER A 274 -18.95 -13.80 -1.74
C SER A 274 -19.74 -14.94 -1.07
N GLY A 275 -20.98 -14.65 -0.65
CA GLY A 275 -21.96 -15.65 -0.26
C GLY A 275 -22.45 -15.55 1.18
N THR A 276 -21.98 -14.61 2.00
CA THR A 276 -22.56 -14.42 3.35
C THR A 276 -23.99 -13.87 3.30
N ALA A 277 -24.36 -13.22 2.20
CA ALA A 277 -25.71 -12.76 1.95
C ALA A 277 -26.67 -13.87 1.50
N ASP A 278 -26.18 -15.06 1.07
CA ASP A 278 -27.04 -16.20 0.73
C ASP A 278 -27.63 -16.79 2.02
N GLY A 279 -28.75 -16.20 2.45
CA GLY A 279 -29.43 -16.49 3.70
C GLY A 279 -30.36 -17.70 3.62
N ASN A 280 -30.82 -18.07 2.42
CA ASN A 280 -31.64 -19.25 2.20
C ASN A 280 -30.80 -20.51 1.85
N GLU A 281 -29.52 -20.29 1.54
CA GLU A 281 -28.48 -21.24 1.15
C GLU A 281 -28.84 -22.06 -0.10
N ASP A 282 -29.41 -21.42 -1.12
CA ASP A 282 -29.75 -22.06 -2.40
C ASP A 282 -28.62 -21.99 -3.45
N GLY A 283 -27.50 -21.34 -3.10
CA GLY A 283 -26.29 -21.26 -3.89
C GLY A 283 -26.22 -19.98 -4.71
N LYS A 284 -27.04 -18.98 -4.37
CA LYS A 284 -27.13 -17.70 -5.07
C LYS A 284 -27.23 -16.58 -4.05
N VAL A 285 -26.61 -15.45 -4.38
CA VAL A 285 -26.96 -14.19 -3.73
C VAL A 285 -27.87 -13.43 -4.67
N THR A 286 -29.10 -13.21 -4.26
CA THR A 286 -30.06 -12.36 -4.96
C THR A 286 -29.97 -10.90 -4.50
N PHE A 287 -30.64 -9.98 -5.20
CA PHE A 287 -30.69 -8.58 -4.80
C PHE A 287 -31.31 -8.39 -3.41
N ASP A 288 -32.44 -9.04 -3.12
CA ASP A 288 -33.11 -8.92 -1.81
C ASP A 288 -32.24 -9.46 -0.67
N GLU A 289 -31.56 -10.58 -0.90
CA GLU A 289 -30.61 -11.17 0.04
C GLU A 289 -29.41 -10.27 0.33
N LEU A 290 -28.83 -9.69 -0.73
CA LEU A 290 -27.73 -8.74 -0.60
C LEU A 290 -28.18 -7.48 0.15
N VAL A 291 -29.35 -6.94 -0.16
CA VAL A 291 -29.90 -5.76 0.53
C VAL A 291 -30.16 -6.06 2.00
N GLN A 292 -30.80 -7.18 2.31
CA GLN A 292 -31.05 -7.59 3.71
C GLN A 292 -29.73 -7.71 4.49
N TYR A 293 -28.73 -8.37 3.89
CA TYR A 293 -27.41 -8.50 4.51
C TYR A 293 -26.76 -7.14 4.76
N LEU A 294 -26.78 -6.24 3.78
CA LEU A 294 -26.18 -4.91 3.89
C LEU A 294 -26.89 -4.02 4.91
N ASP A 295 -28.23 -4.07 4.97
CA ASP A 295 -29.05 -3.33 5.93
C ASP A 295 -28.77 -3.75 7.39
N GLU A 296 -28.26 -4.96 7.62
CA GLU A 296 -27.85 -5.44 8.94
C GLU A 296 -26.35 -5.17 9.22
N ARG A 297 -25.48 -5.52 8.25
CA ARG A 297 -24.03 -5.57 8.44
C ARG A 297 -23.39 -4.18 8.48
N VAL A 298 -23.79 -3.26 7.61
CA VAL A 298 -23.19 -1.93 7.53
C VAL A 298 -23.47 -1.09 8.79
N PRO A 299 -24.71 -1.04 9.33
CA PRO A 299 -24.95 -0.37 10.61
C PRO A 299 -24.19 -1.01 11.76
N GLN A 300 -24.10 -2.34 11.80
CA GLN A 300 -23.33 -3.06 12.82
C GLN A 300 -21.85 -2.62 12.82
N MET A 301 -21.24 -2.53 11.63
CA MET A 301 -19.82 -2.17 11.50
C MET A 301 -19.54 -0.67 11.73
N THR A 302 -20.53 0.19 11.54
CA THR A 302 -20.37 1.65 11.70
C THR A 302 -20.87 2.19 13.04
N ASN A 303 -21.31 1.33 13.96
CA ASN A 303 -22.01 1.72 15.19
C ASN A 303 -23.26 2.56 14.88
N ASN A 304 -24.07 2.08 13.93
CA ASN A 304 -25.35 2.63 13.50
C ASN A 304 -25.27 4.04 12.91
N LYS A 305 -24.13 4.39 12.27
CA LYS A 305 -23.87 5.71 11.67
C LYS A 305 -24.07 5.75 10.15
N GLN A 306 -24.16 4.58 9.53
CA GLN A 306 -24.33 4.42 8.09
C GLN A 306 -25.32 3.29 7.84
N HIS A 307 -26.31 3.58 7.01
CA HIS A 307 -27.31 2.65 6.55
C HIS A 307 -27.36 2.70 5.03
N PRO A 308 -27.25 1.56 4.34
CA PRO A 308 -27.43 1.50 2.91
C PRO A 308 -28.84 1.95 2.48
N PHE A 309 -28.93 2.35 1.22
CA PHE A 309 -30.19 2.59 0.54
C PHE A 309 -30.24 1.70 -0.69
N ALA A 310 -31.34 0.98 -0.89
CA ALA A 310 -31.55 0.17 -2.08
C ALA A 310 -32.91 0.46 -2.70
N ASN A 311 -32.97 0.40 -4.03
CA ASN A 311 -34.22 0.48 -4.77
C ASN A 311 -34.13 -0.33 -6.07
N THR A 312 -35.27 -0.85 -6.50
CA THR A 312 -35.48 -1.53 -7.77
C THR A 312 -36.91 -1.29 -8.22
N THR A 313 -37.09 -1.01 -9.51
CA THR A 313 -38.41 -0.70 -10.09
C THR A 313 -39.11 -1.93 -10.69
N ALA A 314 -38.51 -3.13 -10.59
CA ALA A 314 -39.06 -4.37 -11.14
C ALA A 314 -38.80 -5.60 -10.23
N VAL A 315 -39.83 -6.43 -10.05
CA VAL A 315 -39.79 -7.70 -9.30
C VAL A 315 -38.76 -8.68 -9.87
N GLU A 316 -38.46 -8.61 -11.17
CA GLU A 316 -37.51 -9.52 -11.81
C GLU A 316 -36.06 -9.33 -11.32
N ALA A 317 -35.66 -8.10 -10.98
CA ALA A 317 -34.32 -7.81 -10.47
C ALA A 317 -34.04 -8.52 -9.12
N ASN A 318 -35.09 -8.71 -8.31
CA ASN A 318 -35.01 -9.42 -7.03
C ASN A 318 -34.63 -10.89 -7.19
N TYR A 319 -34.84 -11.47 -8.37
CA TYR A 319 -34.59 -12.87 -8.64
C TYR A 319 -33.38 -13.09 -9.56
N LEU A 320 -32.61 -12.03 -9.86
CA LEU A 320 -31.34 -12.16 -10.56
C LEU A 320 -30.30 -12.74 -9.61
N ALA A 321 -29.59 -13.78 -10.06
CA ALA A 321 -28.41 -14.25 -9.36
C ALA A 321 -27.29 -13.21 -9.53
N LEU A 322 -26.99 -12.45 -8.47
CA LEU A 322 -25.89 -11.46 -8.46
C LEU A 322 -24.53 -12.14 -8.26
N SER A 323 -24.52 -13.27 -7.56
CA SER A 323 -23.37 -14.17 -7.46
C SER A 323 -23.84 -15.62 -7.35
N VAL A 324 -22.92 -16.56 -7.63
CA VAL A 324 -23.16 -18.00 -7.47
C VAL A 324 -22.19 -18.53 -6.43
N VAL A 325 -22.74 -19.16 -5.40
CA VAL A 325 -21.99 -19.72 -4.28
C VAL A 325 -21.97 -21.24 -4.42
N THR A 326 -20.77 -21.81 -4.50
CA THR A 326 -20.64 -23.28 -4.58
C THR A 326 -20.61 -23.86 -3.17
N TYR A 327 -21.64 -24.64 -2.83
CA TYR A 327 -21.66 -25.40 -1.59
C TYR A 327 -21.02 -26.78 -1.78
N ALA A 328 -19.99 -27.05 -0.99
CA ALA A 328 -19.31 -28.33 -0.91
C ALA A 328 -20.22 -29.53 -0.59
N ASN A 329 -21.44 -29.31 -0.09
CA ASN A 329 -22.47 -30.34 0.11
C ASN A 329 -23.82 -29.68 0.48
N LEU A 330 -24.76 -29.58 -0.47
CA LEU A 330 -26.17 -29.23 -0.16
C LEU A 330 -26.91 -30.37 0.59
N ALA A 331 -26.32 -31.58 0.62
CA ALA A 331 -26.98 -32.79 1.14
C ALA A 331 -26.83 -33.02 2.65
N SER A 332 -25.99 -32.26 3.37
CA SER A 332 -25.74 -32.47 4.81
C SER A 332 -26.24 -31.28 5.65
N ARG A 333 -27.52 -30.92 5.51
CA ARG A 333 -28.20 -30.00 6.43
C ARG A 333 -28.44 -30.69 7.78
N GLY A 334 -27.57 -30.40 8.74
CA GLY A 334 -27.67 -30.86 10.12
C GLY A 334 -26.81 -30.11 11.14
N ALA A 335 -25.85 -29.28 10.73
CA ALA A 335 -25.05 -28.51 11.67
C ALA A 335 -25.67 -27.11 11.88
N LYS A 336 -26.32 -26.91 13.03
CA LYS A 336 -26.56 -25.57 13.58
C LYS A 336 -25.20 -24.95 13.93
N GLY A 337 -24.63 -24.20 13.00
CA GLY A 337 -23.43 -23.39 13.19
C GLY A 337 -23.23 -22.56 11.92
N GLY A 338 -23.22 -21.23 12.04
CA GLY A 338 -23.04 -20.35 10.89
C GLY A 338 -21.70 -20.56 10.19
N PHE A 339 -21.48 -19.88 9.06
CA PHE A 339 -20.26 -20.01 8.24
C PHE A 339 -19.37 -18.79 8.41
N GLY A 340 -18.06 -18.96 8.27
CA GLY A 340 -17.11 -17.87 8.03
C GLY A 340 -16.54 -17.92 6.61
N LEU A 341 -15.76 -16.92 6.25
CA LEU A 341 -15.05 -16.84 4.95
C LEU A 341 -13.54 -16.96 5.18
N LEU A 342 -12.87 -17.76 4.36
CA LEU A 342 -11.41 -17.76 4.23
C LEU A 342 -11.04 -17.03 2.94
N LYS A 343 -10.36 -15.89 3.01
CA LYS A 343 -9.90 -15.14 1.83
C LYS A 343 -8.43 -15.45 1.56
N ILE A 344 -8.14 -16.35 0.63
CA ILE A 344 -6.78 -16.81 0.37
C ILE A 344 -6.21 -16.08 -0.85
N ARG A 345 -5.07 -15.40 -0.68
CA ARG A 345 -4.31 -14.68 -1.72
C ARG A 345 -2.98 -15.39 -1.95
N VAL A 346 -2.50 -15.43 -3.20
CA VAL A 346 -1.14 -15.89 -3.52
C VAL A 346 -0.39 -14.80 -4.29
N PRO A 347 0.45 -13.97 -3.65
CA PRO A 347 0.99 -12.77 -4.30
C PRO A 347 1.99 -13.03 -5.43
N ASP A 348 2.83 -14.07 -5.31
CA ASP A 348 4.04 -14.20 -6.13
C ASP A 348 4.09 -15.41 -7.07
N ILE A 349 3.27 -16.44 -6.84
CA ILE A 349 3.43 -17.74 -7.52
C ILE A 349 2.10 -18.22 -8.14
N ASP A 350 2.20 -18.71 -9.37
CA ASP A 350 1.11 -19.38 -10.08
C ASP A 350 0.94 -20.84 -9.69
N GLY A 351 -0.29 -21.33 -9.75
CA GLY A 351 -0.64 -22.74 -9.66
C GLY A 351 -0.42 -23.35 -8.27
N VAL A 352 -0.88 -22.67 -7.22
CA VAL A 352 -0.87 -23.16 -5.83
C VAL A 352 -2.16 -23.91 -5.56
N ASP A 353 -2.07 -25.19 -5.23
CA ASP A 353 -3.22 -26.00 -4.86
C ASP A 353 -3.63 -25.75 -3.42
N VAL A 354 -4.93 -25.58 -3.19
CA VAL A 354 -5.56 -25.33 -1.89
C VAL A 354 -6.57 -26.44 -1.61
N ALA A 355 -6.49 -27.00 -0.41
CA ALA A 355 -7.46 -27.94 0.14
C ALA A 355 -7.88 -27.53 1.56
N ILE A 356 -9.13 -27.84 1.92
CA ILE A 356 -9.70 -27.60 3.24
C ILE A 356 -10.22 -28.95 3.76
N ASP A 357 -9.73 -29.39 4.92
CA ASP A 357 -10.02 -30.71 5.51
C ASP A 357 -9.81 -31.87 4.52
N ASP A 358 -8.64 -31.86 3.86
CA ASP A 358 -8.23 -32.79 2.79
C ASP A 358 -9.05 -32.75 1.51
N LYS A 359 -10.07 -31.88 1.42
CA LYS A 359 -10.85 -31.69 0.21
C LYS A 359 -10.17 -30.65 -0.69
N PRO A 360 -9.79 -30.99 -1.94
CA PRO A 360 -9.28 -30.01 -2.90
C PRO A 360 -10.35 -28.98 -3.25
N GLU A 361 -10.05 -27.70 -3.07
CA GLU A 361 -10.98 -26.59 -3.31
C GLU A 361 -10.59 -25.76 -4.55
N ALA A 362 -9.31 -25.42 -4.74
CA ALA A 362 -8.88 -24.61 -5.89
C ALA A 362 -7.38 -24.74 -6.22
N THR A 363 -7.01 -24.31 -7.43
CA THR A 363 -5.62 -24.00 -7.81
C THR A 363 -5.52 -22.49 -8.09
N LEU A 364 -4.82 -21.77 -7.23
CA LEU A 364 -4.70 -20.31 -7.26
C LEU A 364 -3.57 -19.86 -8.18
N GLN A 365 -3.78 -18.72 -8.85
CA GLN A 365 -2.76 -18.04 -9.67
C GLN A 365 -2.19 -16.84 -8.92
N LYS A 366 -1.04 -16.35 -9.38
CA LYS A 366 -0.38 -15.17 -8.82
C LYS A 366 -1.32 -13.97 -8.81
N GLY A 367 -1.36 -13.26 -7.70
CA GLY A 367 -2.15 -12.04 -7.49
C GLY A 367 -3.64 -12.29 -7.23
N VAL A 368 -4.13 -13.52 -7.43
CA VAL A 368 -5.56 -13.82 -7.29
C VAL A 368 -5.92 -14.06 -5.83
N VAL A 369 -6.99 -13.41 -5.38
CA VAL A 369 -7.67 -13.69 -4.10
C VAL A 369 -8.85 -14.60 -4.36
N ARG A 370 -9.04 -15.63 -3.54
CA ARG A 370 -10.25 -16.49 -3.56
C ARG A 370 -10.85 -16.62 -2.17
N SER A 371 -12.16 -16.50 -2.11
CA SER A 371 -12.95 -16.65 -0.88
C SER A 371 -13.52 -18.06 -0.79
N PHE A 372 -13.30 -18.76 0.31
CA PHE A 372 -13.90 -20.06 0.61
C PHE A 372 -14.86 -19.90 1.79
N ARG A 373 -16.14 -20.24 1.60
CA ARG A 373 -17.12 -20.30 2.70
C ARG A 373 -16.95 -21.61 3.44
N VAL A 374 -16.58 -21.54 4.72
CA VAL A 374 -16.23 -22.69 5.54
C VAL A 374 -17.14 -22.72 6.78
N PRO A 375 -17.67 -23.89 7.19
CA PRO A 375 -18.44 -23.98 8.44
C PRO A 375 -17.70 -23.37 9.62
N ALA A 376 -18.40 -22.84 10.62
CA ALA A 376 -17.72 -22.45 11.85
C ALA A 376 -17.21 -23.69 12.59
N GLY A 377 -15.95 -23.66 13.02
CA GLY A 377 -15.28 -24.80 13.64
C GLY A 377 -13.77 -24.77 13.43
N GLU A 378 -13.13 -25.86 13.84
CA GLU A 378 -11.71 -26.12 13.56
C GLU A 378 -11.59 -26.77 12.18
N HIS A 379 -10.66 -26.28 11.36
CA HIS A 379 -10.40 -26.70 10.00
C HIS A 379 -8.90 -26.86 9.76
N ARG A 380 -8.53 -27.66 8.75
CA ARG A 380 -7.15 -27.80 8.28
C ARG A 380 -7.03 -27.32 6.84
N LEU A 381 -6.30 -26.23 6.64
CA LEU A 381 -5.90 -25.77 5.31
C LEU A 381 -4.69 -26.54 4.84
N VAL A 382 -4.66 -26.85 3.56
CA VAL A 382 -3.56 -27.54 2.91
C VAL A 382 -3.19 -26.74 1.68
N PHE A 383 -1.92 -26.38 1.60
CA PHE A 383 -1.36 -25.68 0.46
C PHE A 383 -0.29 -26.56 -0.18
N ALA A 384 -0.34 -26.71 -1.50
CA ALA A 384 0.61 -27.53 -2.22
C ALA A 384 1.11 -26.87 -3.51
N LYS A 385 2.41 -27.02 -3.76
CA LYS A 385 3.07 -26.58 -5.00
C LYS A 385 4.33 -27.39 -5.23
N ALA A 386 4.52 -27.86 -6.47
CA ALA A 386 5.75 -28.53 -6.92
C ALA A 386 6.25 -29.64 -5.97
N GLY A 387 5.33 -30.49 -5.48
CA GLY A 387 5.66 -31.59 -4.55
C GLY A 387 5.85 -31.18 -3.09
N THR A 388 5.79 -29.89 -2.78
CA THR A 388 5.77 -29.37 -1.41
C THR A 388 4.34 -29.24 -0.95
N LYS A 389 4.05 -29.79 0.24
CA LYS A 389 2.76 -29.67 0.90
C LYS A 389 2.96 -29.12 2.30
N ARG A 390 2.09 -28.19 2.70
CA ARG A 390 2.06 -27.61 4.05
C ARG A 390 0.62 -27.58 4.55
N GLU A 391 0.45 -27.92 5.82
CA GLU A 391 -0.84 -28.01 6.48
C GLU A 391 -0.92 -26.94 7.58
N TRP A 392 -2.09 -26.33 7.74
CA TRP A 392 -2.32 -25.23 8.67
C TRP A 392 -3.64 -25.44 9.42
N PRO A 393 -3.62 -25.63 10.74
CA PRO A 393 -4.85 -25.63 11.53
C PRO A 393 -5.40 -24.21 11.66
N THR A 394 -6.69 -24.02 11.41
CA THR A 394 -7.39 -22.73 11.56
C THR A 394 -8.74 -22.90 12.21
N ARG A 395 -9.22 -21.88 12.91
CA ARG A 395 -10.56 -21.84 13.48
C ARG A 395 -11.39 -20.79 12.77
N VAL A 396 -12.48 -21.22 12.17
CA VAL A 396 -13.45 -20.36 11.49
C VAL A 396 -14.61 -20.06 12.44
N GLU A 397 -14.99 -18.80 12.56
CA GLU A 397 -16.19 -18.37 13.29
C GLU A 397 -17.27 -17.88 12.32
N ALA A 398 -18.53 -18.01 12.74
CA ALA A 398 -19.67 -17.59 11.94
C ALA A 398 -19.68 -16.06 11.72
N GLY A 399 -19.91 -15.62 10.48
CA GLY A 399 -20.01 -14.22 10.09
C GLY A 399 -18.69 -13.45 10.14
N LYS A 400 -17.55 -14.15 10.27
CA LYS A 400 -16.21 -13.56 10.22
C LYS A 400 -15.49 -13.95 8.94
N SER A 401 -14.69 -13.02 8.43
CA SER A 401 -13.74 -13.25 7.33
C SER A 401 -12.33 -13.40 7.90
N TYR A 402 -11.58 -14.36 7.36
CA TYR A 402 -10.21 -14.69 7.73
C TYR A 402 -9.34 -14.66 6.47
N PRO A 403 -8.59 -13.60 6.24
CA PRO A 403 -7.64 -13.54 5.14
C PRO A 403 -6.40 -14.41 5.41
N PHE A 404 -5.82 -14.90 4.31
CA PHE A 404 -4.63 -15.72 4.27
C PHE A 404 -3.84 -15.35 3.03
N THR A 405 -2.76 -14.61 3.21
CA THR A 405 -1.76 -14.35 2.19
C THR A 405 -0.73 -15.48 2.21
N ILE A 406 -0.64 -16.23 1.12
CA ILE A 406 0.25 -17.37 0.97
C ILE A 406 1.46 -16.95 0.15
N ASN A 407 2.59 -16.80 0.81
CA ASN A 407 3.84 -16.44 0.15
C ASN A 407 4.68 -17.70 -0.03
N PHE A 408 4.95 -18.07 -1.28
CA PHE A 408 5.90 -19.13 -1.55
C PHE A 408 7.30 -18.56 -1.76
N ALA A 409 8.18 -18.85 -0.81
CA ALA A 409 9.59 -18.52 -0.89
C ALA A 409 10.41 -19.80 -1.12
N PHE A 410 11.53 -19.73 -1.83
CA PHE A 410 12.44 -20.87 -1.93
C PHE A 410 13.45 -20.81 -0.77
N SER A 411 13.73 -21.95 -0.12
CA SER A 411 14.81 -22.05 0.87
C SER A 411 15.62 -23.34 0.72
N GLU A 412 16.94 -23.21 0.59
CA GLU A 412 17.91 -24.29 0.41
C GLU A 412 18.40 -24.94 1.73
N SER A 413 18.13 -24.32 2.88
CA SER A 413 18.57 -24.85 4.16
C SER A 413 17.64 -25.99 4.62
N GLY A 414 18.10 -27.21 4.88
CA GLY A 414 17.26 -28.37 5.26
C GLY A 414 16.77 -28.42 6.72
N LEU A 415 16.55 -27.27 7.36
CA LEU A 415 16.36 -27.09 8.79
C LEU A 415 14.91 -27.22 9.34
N PRO A 416 14.63 -28.17 10.25
CA PRO A 416 13.30 -28.32 10.84
C PRO A 416 13.09 -27.33 12.00
N ASP A 417 12.39 -26.22 11.75
CA ASP A 417 11.52 -25.53 12.73
C ASP A 417 10.86 -24.30 12.08
N ASP A 418 9.83 -24.57 11.27
CA ASP A 418 8.94 -23.56 10.68
C ASP A 418 7.83 -23.20 11.69
N THR A 419 8.18 -22.72 12.90
CA THR A 419 7.16 -22.25 13.85
C THR A 419 6.64 -20.90 13.38
N LEU A 420 5.59 -20.98 12.56
CA LEU A 420 4.69 -19.91 12.16
C LEU A 420 4.03 -19.32 13.41
N THR A 421 4.08 -18.00 13.56
CA THR A 421 3.42 -17.28 14.65
C THR A 421 2.02 -16.86 14.21
N ASP A 422 1.02 -17.14 15.04
CA ASP A 422 -0.42 -16.86 14.88
C ASP A 422 -0.81 -15.61 15.72
N PRO A 423 -1.91 -14.86 15.45
CA PRO A 423 -2.84 -14.86 14.31
C PRO A 423 -2.83 -13.52 13.52
N GLY A 424 -3.13 -13.60 12.22
CA GLY A 424 -3.31 -12.43 11.35
C GLY A 424 -2.63 -12.55 9.98
N GLU A 425 -3.13 -13.46 9.15
CA GLU A 425 -3.15 -13.31 7.68
C GLU A 425 -1.90 -13.54 6.82
N GLN A 426 -0.70 -13.85 7.32
CA GLN A 426 0.43 -14.27 6.45
C GLN A 426 0.96 -15.68 6.72
N VAL A 427 0.98 -16.51 5.68
CA VAL A 427 1.55 -17.85 5.70
C VAL A 427 2.68 -17.92 4.67
N ASN A 428 3.91 -17.93 5.16
CA ASN A 428 5.09 -18.14 4.31
C ASN A 428 5.37 -19.64 4.18
N LEU A 429 5.21 -20.17 2.97
CA LEU A 429 5.47 -21.56 2.62
C LEU A 429 6.78 -21.69 1.88
N TYR A 430 7.74 -22.38 2.48
CA TYR A 430 9.06 -22.54 1.88
C TYR A 430 9.13 -23.78 0.99
N LEU A 431 9.39 -23.57 -0.30
CA LEU A 431 9.70 -24.64 -1.25
C LEU A 431 11.14 -25.10 -1.04
N PRO A 432 11.40 -26.40 -0.80
CA PRO A 432 12.73 -26.94 -0.86
C PRO A 432 13.23 -26.83 -2.32
N PRO A 433 14.49 -26.49 -2.55
CA PRO A 433 15.06 -26.54 -3.89
C PRO A 433 15.08 -27.98 -4.41
N ASN A 434 15.21 -28.12 -5.73
CA ASN A 434 15.47 -29.41 -6.37
C ASN A 434 16.82 -30.04 -5.96
N VAL A 435 17.71 -29.26 -5.34
CA VAL A 435 19.06 -29.67 -4.93
C VAL A 435 19.27 -29.44 -3.44
N LYS A 436 19.44 -30.52 -2.66
CA LYS A 436 19.71 -30.44 -1.22
C LYS A 436 21.15 -29.98 -0.95
N ALA A 437 21.32 -28.97 -0.11
CA ALA A 437 22.63 -28.47 0.29
C ALA A 437 23.44 -29.57 1.02
N PRO A 438 24.75 -29.73 0.72
CA PRO A 438 25.63 -30.58 1.50
C PRO A 438 25.71 -30.10 2.96
N LYS A 439 25.71 -31.03 3.93
CA LYS A 439 25.81 -30.70 5.37
C LYS A 439 26.95 -29.72 5.70
N GLU A 440 28.10 -29.87 5.04
CA GLU A 440 29.24 -28.96 5.22
C GLU A 440 28.93 -27.52 4.78
N ALA A 441 28.21 -27.32 3.67
CA ALA A 441 27.77 -26.01 3.22
C ALA A 441 26.73 -25.42 4.20
N GLU A 442 25.80 -26.24 4.70
CA GLU A 442 24.88 -25.83 5.75
C GLU A 442 25.62 -25.36 7.00
N ASP A 443 26.57 -26.16 7.51
CA ASP A 443 27.39 -25.86 8.70
C ASP A 443 28.21 -24.56 8.54
N LEU A 444 28.68 -24.26 7.34
CA LEU A 444 29.37 -23.01 7.02
C LEU A 444 28.41 -21.82 6.95
N LEU A 445 27.21 -21.99 6.38
CA LEU A 445 26.15 -20.98 6.43
C LEU A 445 25.83 -20.64 7.90
N ARG A 446 25.69 -21.66 8.77
CA ARG A 446 25.46 -21.47 10.22
C ARG A 446 26.50 -20.55 10.84
N GLN A 447 27.77 -20.87 10.61
CA GLN A 447 28.89 -20.08 11.13
C GLN A 447 28.89 -18.65 10.57
N GLY A 448 28.59 -18.48 9.28
CA GLY A 448 28.46 -17.17 8.64
C GLY A 448 27.36 -16.33 9.26
N VAL A 449 26.18 -16.91 9.47
CA VAL A 449 25.04 -16.24 10.13
C VAL A 449 25.35 -15.92 11.58
N ASP A 450 26.00 -16.83 12.33
CA ASP A 450 26.42 -16.56 13.71
C ASP A 450 27.41 -15.39 13.79
N LEU A 451 28.34 -15.30 12.84
CA LEU A 451 29.29 -14.19 12.75
C LEU A 451 28.60 -12.89 12.34
N PHE A 452 27.66 -12.95 11.40
CA PHE A 452 26.81 -11.82 11.02
C PHE A 452 26.05 -11.28 12.22
N ASN A 453 25.43 -12.17 13.00
CA ASN A 453 24.70 -11.80 14.22
C ASN A 453 25.61 -11.22 15.31
N LYS A 454 26.87 -11.65 15.36
CA LYS A 454 27.93 -11.07 16.20
C LYS A 454 28.53 -9.79 15.60
N GLN A 455 28.04 -9.35 14.45
CA GLN A 455 28.51 -8.17 13.70
C GLN A 455 29.96 -8.26 13.22
N ASP A 456 30.52 -9.48 13.17
CA ASP A 456 31.81 -9.74 12.55
C ASP A 456 31.60 -9.96 11.04
N TYR A 457 31.15 -8.91 10.35
CA TYR A 457 30.69 -8.97 8.96
C TYR A 457 31.78 -9.45 8.00
N LYS A 458 33.05 -9.11 8.25
CA LYS A 458 34.18 -9.57 7.42
C LYS A 458 34.32 -11.09 7.50
N LYS A 459 34.37 -11.67 8.71
CA LYS A 459 34.44 -13.13 8.86
C LYS A 459 33.13 -13.82 8.44
N ALA A 460 31.99 -13.15 8.60
CA ALA A 460 30.72 -13.64 8.09
C ALA A 460 30.80 -13.85 6.57
N ILE A 461 31.24 -12.83 5.81
CA ILE A 461 31.43 -12.91 4.35
C ILE A 461 32.37 -14.06 3.98
N GLU A 462 33.49 -14.23 4.69
CA GLU A 462 34.42 -15.34 4.46
C GLU A 462 33.73 -16.71 4.60
N LYS A 463 32.94 -16.90 5.67
CA LYS A 463 32.20 -18.16 5.90
C LYS A 463 31.08 -18.39 4.91
N LEU A 464 30.40 -17.33 4.49
CA LEU A 464 29.32 -17.39 3.50
C LEU A 464 29.88 -17.71 2.10
N ASN A 465 31.05 -17.17 1.75
CA ASN A 465 31.77 -17.57 0.53
C ASN A 465 32.15 -19.05 0.57
N GLN A 466 32.71 -19.53 1.70
CA GLN A 466 33.02 -20.95 1.86
C GLN A 466 31.78 -21.84 1.74
N ALA A 467 30.64 -21.40 2.30
CA ALA A 467 29.37 -22.11 2.17
C ALA A 467 28.93 -22.22 0.71
N ASN A 468 29.01 -21.11 -0.04
CA ASN A 468 28.70 -21.06 -1.46
C ASN A 468 29.64 -21.98 -2.28
N ASP A 469 30.95 -21.90 -2.07
CA ASP A 469 31.93 -22.73 -2.80
C ASP A 469 31.71 -24.24 -2.58
N LYS A 470 31.33 -24.62 -1.35
CA LYS A 470 31.02 -26.02 -1.00
C LYS A 470 29.72 -26.51 -1.62
N PHE A 471 28.77 -25.62 -1.83
CA PHE A 471 27.55 -25.91 -2.56
C PHE A 471 27.84 -26.08 -4.06
N ASP A 472 28.51 -25.11 -4.69
CA ASP A 472 28.84 -25.06 -6.12
C ASP A 472 29.70 -26.27 -6.55
N SER A 473 30.67 -26.66 -5.73
CA SER A 473 31.57 -27.78 -6.03
C SER A 473 30.87 -29.15 -6.08
N LYS A 474 29.72 -29.29 -5.41
CA LYS A 474 28.91 -30.53 -5.39
C LYS A 474 27.68 -30.47 -6.30
N SER A 475 27.21 -29.28 -6.68
CA SER A 475 26.06 -29.08 -7.59
C SER A 475 26.42 -29.14 -9.09
N ARG A 476 27.67 -29.51 -9.44
CA ARG A 476 28.30 -29.44 -10.77
C ARG A 476 27.58 -30.10 -11.97
N ALA A 477 26.40 -30.65 -11.81
CA ALA A 477 25.54 -30.94 -12.97
C ALA A 477 24.72 -29.71 -13.44
N GLU A 478 24.49 -28.68 -12.60
CA GLU A 478 23.58 -27.55 -12.93
C GLU A 478 24.06 -26.14 -12.48
N GLY A 479 25.26 -25.97 -11.93
CA GLY A 479 25.86 -24.62 -11.73
C GLY A 479 25.09 -23.67 -10.77
N GLY A 480 24.41 -24.22 -9.76
CA GLY A 480 23.66 -23.45 -8.78
C GLY A 480 24.54 -22.86 -7.68
N SER A 481 24.29 -21.60 -7.29
CA SER A 481 24.87 -20.92 -6.13
C SER A 481 23.99 -21.07 -4.89
N TYR A 482 24.54 -20.90 -3.68
CA TYR A 482 23.78 -21.02 -2.42
C TYR A 482 23.04 -19.71 -2.10
N ALA A 483 21.74 -19.64 -2.44
CA ALA A 483 20.99 -18.40 -2.40
C ALA A 483 20.95 -17.73 -1.01
N GLU A 484 20.77 -18.49 0.07
CA GLU A 484 20.81 -17.95 1.44
C GLU A 484 22.18 -17.38 1.81
N ALA A 485 23.27 -18.06 1.43
CA ALA A 485 24.61 -17.56 1.69
C ALA A 485 24.84 -16.22 0.99
N LEU A 486 24.32 -16.08 -0.24
CA LEU A 486 24.37 -14.84 -1.00
C LEU A 486 23.55 -13.70 -0.37
N VAL A 487 22.36 -13.99 0.18
CA VAL A 487 21.55 -12.97 0.88
C VAL A 487 22.27 -12.46 2.13
N TYR A 488 22.72 -13.36 3.01
CA TYR A 488 23.46 -12.95 4.21
C TYR A 488 24.77 -12.24 3.86
N ARG A 489 25.43 -12.63 2.76
CA ARG A 489 26.62 -11.94 2.27
C ARG A 489 26.27 -10.53 1.82
N GLY A 490 25.21 -10.35 1.04
CA GLY A 490 24.73 -9.04 0.63
C GLY A 490 24.41 -8.13 1.81
N ARG A 491 23.77 -8.65 2.87
CA ARG A 491 23.51 -7.90 4.11
C ARG A 491 24.80 -7.52 4.84
N ALA A 492 25.77 -8.44 4.91
CA ALA A 492 27.07 -8.16 5.52
C ALA A 492 27.83 -7.08 4.74
N GLU A 493 27.73 -7.10 3.42
CA GLU A 493 28.29 -6.08 2.51
C GLU A 493 27.62 -4.71 2.71
N GLN A 494 26.29 -4.64 2.75
CA GLN A 494 25.57 -3.40 3.11
C GLN A 494 26.04 -2.85 4.46
N SER A 495 26.19 -3.73 5.47
CA SER A 495 26.64 -3.35 6.81
C SER A 495 28.07 -2.82 6.84
N LEU A 496 28.88 -3.13 5.83
CA LEU A 496 30.23 -2.60 5.64
C LEU A 496 30.29 -1.39 4.68
N GLY A 497 29.14 -0.92 4.16
CA GLY A 497 29.06 0.14 3.15
C GLY A 497 29.55 -0.29 1.77
N GLN A 498 29.55 -1.60 1.48
CA GLN A 498 29.96 -2.19 0.21
C GLN A 498 28.74 -2.38 -0.70
N ASP A 499 28.03 -1.28 -1.00
CA ASP A 499 26.70 -1.34 -1.60
C ASP A 499 26.70 -1.95 -3.00
N LYS A 500 27.76 -1.74 -3.79
CA LYS A 500 27.90 -2.32 -5.14
C LYS A 500 28.06 -3.83 -5.10
N GLU A 501 28.78 -4.36 -4.11
CA GLU A 501 28.95 -5.78 -3.87
C GLU A 501 27.64 -6.40 -3.39
N ALA A 502 26.94 -5.72 -2.48
CA ALA A 502 25.64 -6.15 -1.99
C ALA A 502 24.61 -6.29 -3.12
N VAL A 503 24.54 -5.30 -4.03
CA VAL A 503 23.68 -5.35 -5.22
C VAL A 503 23.95 -6.62 -6.04
N LYS A 504 25.22 -6.97 -6.28
CA LYS A 504 25.58 -8.19 -7.03
C LYS A 504 25.14 -9.47 -6.29
N SER A 505 25.35 -9.50 -4.97
CA SER A 505 24.97 -10.63 -4.12
C SER A 505 23.45 -10.87 -4.15
N PHE A 506 22.65 -9.82 -3.99
CA PHE A 506 21.18 -9.93 -4.06
C PHE A 506 20.66 -10.26 -5.46
N GLN A 507 21.24 -9.68 -6.52
CA GLN A 507 20.88 -10.06 -7.89
C GLN A 507 21.14 -11.54 -8.17
N ARG A 508 22.26 -12.08 -7.69
CA ARG A 508 22.56 -13.50 -7.83
C ARG A 508 21.57 -14.36 -7.02
N ALA A 509 21.24 -13.95 -5.80
CA ALA A 509 20.23 -14.63 -4.99
C ALA A 509 18.85 -14.64 -5.67
N LEU A 510 18.41 -13.52 -6.24
CA LEU A 510 17.12 -13.41 -6.95
C LEU A 510 17.09 -14.18 -8.26
N SER A 511 18.23 -14.37 -8.93
CA SER A 511 18.31 -15.26 -10.10
C SER A 511 17.99 -16.72 -9.77
N LEU A 512 18.16 -17.11 -8.50
CA LEU A 512 17.83 -18.43 -7.97
C LEU A 512 16.44 -18.46 -7.32
N ARG A 513 16.01 -17.33 -6.75
CA ARG A 513 14.74 -17.18 -6.02
C ARG A 513 13.95 -15.96 -6.51
N PRO A 514 13.33 -16.01 -7.72
CA PRO A 514 12.70 -14.83 -8.31
C PRO A 514 11.46 -14.31 -7.57
N SER A 515 10.82 -15.14 -6.73
CA SER A 515 9.68 -14.77 -5.89
C SER A 515 10.07 -14.25 -4.50
N ASP A 516 11.36 -14.19 -4.17
CA ASP A 516 11.81 -13.67 -2.88
C ASP A 516 11.69 -12.14 -2.82
N PHE A 517 10.50 -11.67 -2.45
CA PHE A 517 10.17 -10.25 -2.35
C PHE A 517 10.98 -9.52 -1.27
N GLU A 518 11.47 -10.23 -0.25
CA GLU A 518 12.36 -9.63 0.75
C GLU A 518 13.70 -9.28 0.14
N THR A 519 14.29 -10.23 -0.60
CA THR A 519 15.56 -9.99 -1.29
C THR A 519 15.38 -8.96 -2.39
N LYS A 520 14.21 -8.84 -3.01
CA LYS A 520 13.90 -7.71 -3.91
C LYS A 520 13.95 -6.38 -3.16
N THR A 521 13.37 -6.29 -1.97
CA THR A 521 13.44 -5.07 -1.15
C THR A 521 14.86 -4.78 -0.67
N LEU A 522 15.63 -5.79 -0.28
CA LEU A 522 17.05 -5.64 0.07
C LEU A 522 17.90 -5.16 -1.12
N LEU A 523 17.62 -5.66 -2.32
CA LEU A 523 18.24 -5.16 -3.55
C LEU A 523 17.86 -3.70 -3.82
N ALA A 524 16.59 -3.34 -3.64
CA ALA A 524 16.10 -1.97 -3.79
C ALA A 524 16.78 -1.01 -2.80
N GLU A 525 16.88 -1.40 -1.52
CA GLU A 525 17.62 -0.68 -0.47
C GLU A 525 19.09 -0.49 -0.87
N ALA A 526 19.78 -1.57 -1.26
CA ALA A 526 21.19 -1.49 -1.68
C ALA A 526 21.41 -0.57 -2.91
N ARG A 527 20.48 -0.59 -3.87
CA ARG A 527 20.51 0.32 -5.03
C ARG A 527 20.25 1.77 -4.63
N PHE A 528 19.33 2.00 -3.69
CA PHE A 528 19.06 3.33 -3.15
C PHE A 528 20.31 3.91 -2.46
N THR A 529 20.95 3.16 -1.56
CA THR A 529 22.18 3.60 -0.89
C THR A 529 23.32 3.83 -1.88
N ALA A 530 23.41 3.02 -2.94
CA ALA A 530 24.37 3.22 -4.02
C ALA A 530 24.02 4.38 -4.97
N ILE A 531 22.88 5.06 -4.77
CA ILE A 531 22.33 6.13 -5.63
C ILE A 531 22.23 5.66 -7.10
N ALA A 532 21.74 4.44 -7.29
CA ALA A 532 21.71 3.77 -8.59
C ALA A 532 20.27 3.63 -9.12
N ASN A 533 19.95 4.39 -10.19
CA ASN A 533 18.69 4.31 -10.93
C ASN A 533 17.43 4.39 -10.04
N LEU A 534 17.30 5.48 -9.28
CA LEU A 534 16.27 5.66 -8.25
C LEU A 534 14.83 5.54 -8.77
N ASP A 535 14.57 5.91 -10.02
CA ASP A 535 13.24 5.75 -10.65
C ASP A 535 12.84 4.25 -10.74
N GLN A 536 13.80 3.39 -11.10
CA GLN A 536 13.56 1.95 -11.13
C GLN A 536 13.42 1.39 -9.72
N VAL A 537 14.17 1.91 -8.74
CA VAL A 537 14.03 1.49 -7.33
C VAL A 537 12.64 1.82 -6.80
N GLU A 538 12.11 3.01 -7.09
CA GLU A 538 10.73 3.39 -6.70
C GLU A 538 9.71 2.43 -7.32
N LYS A 539 9.86 2.13 -8.62
CA LYS A 539 8.98 1.18 -9.31
C LYS A 539 9.03 -0.22 -8.70
N ASP A 540 10.24 -0.76 -8.50
CA ASP A 540 10.46 -2.09 -7.93
C ASP A 540 9.82 -2.19 -6.52
N LEU A 541 9.96 -1.15 -5.68
CA LEU A 541 9.37 -1.12 -4.34
C LEU A 541 7.85 -1.02 -4.38
N ARG A 542 7.27 -0.22 -5.29
CA ARG A 542 5.81 -0.14 -5.46
C ARG A 542 5.22 -1.46 -5.95
N GLU A 543 5.92 -2.19 -6.81
CA GLU A 543 5.50 -3.54 -7.22
C GLU A 543 5.49 -4.49 -6.01
N VAL A 544 6.49 -4.40 -5.11
CA VAL A 544 6.53 -5.20 -3.88
C VAL A 544 5.41 -4.81 -2.92
N THR A 545 5.18 -3.52 -2.64
CA THR A 545 4.14 -3.09 -1.68
C THR A 545 2.72 -3.28 -2.20
N ALA A 546 2.50 -3.30 -3.52
CA ALA A 546 1.21 -3.68 -4.10
C ALA A 546 0.93 -5.19 -3.98
N ALA A 547 1.96 -6.01 -4.18
CA ALA A 547 1.85 -7.47 -4.03
C ALA A 547 1.75 -7.88 -2.55
N HIS A 548 2.49 -7.20 -1.67
CA HIS A 548 2.64 -7.50 -0.24
C HIS A 548 2.30 -6.26 0.60
N PRO A 549 1.00 -5.90 0.72
CA PRO A 549 0.59 -4.65 1.34
C PRO A 549 0.89 -4.57 2.84
N ASP A 550 1.03 -5.68 3.53
CA ASP A 550 1.36 -5.83 4.95
C ASP A 550 2.88 -5.92 5.19
N PHE A 551 3.69 -5.80 4.15
CA PHE A 551 5.14 -5.89 4.24
C PHE A 551 5.79 -4.55 4.63
N ALA A 552 5.75 -4.26 5.93
CA ALA A 552 6.19 -2.98 6.50
C ALA A 552 7.61 -2.55 6.09
N PHE A 553 8.54 -3.49 5.87
CA PHE A 553 9.91 -3.16 5.43
C PHE A 553 9.95 -2.46 4.07
N ALA A 554 9.26 -3.01 3.07
CA ALA A 554 9.25 -2.41 1.74
C ALA A 554 8.64 -1.02 1.78
N ARG A 555 7.61 -0.81 2.61
CA ARG A 555 7.01 0.51 2.83
C ARG A 555 7.97 1.51 3.46
N VAL A 556 8.74 1.10 4.47
CA VAL A 556 9.76 1.97 5.08
C VAL A 556 10.85 2.35 4.06
N VAL A 557 11.39 1.36 3.32
CA VAL A 557 12.40 1.64 2.28
C VAL A 557 11.84 2.54 1.17
N LEU A 558 10.59 2.33 0.76
CA LEU A 558 9.90 3.18 -0.21
C LEU A 558 9.72 4.60 0.35
N ALA A 559 9.33 4.73 1.62
CA ALA A 559 9.15 6.03 2.24
C ALA A 559 10.45 6.82 2.36
N ASP A 560 11.55 6.17 2.73
CA ASP A 560 12.87 6.81 2.79
C ASP A 560 13.31 7.30 1.41
N LEU A 561 13.10 6.49 0.37
CA LEU A 561 13.34 6.88 -1.01
C LEU A 561 12.44 8.07 -1.42
N LEU A 562 11.14 8.02 -1.12
CA LEU A 562 10.20 9.10 -1.44
C LEU A 562 10.56 10.39 -0.72
N HIS A 563 11.01 10.31 0.54
CA HIS A 563 11.51 11.45 1.29
C HIS A 563 12.73 12.06 0.59
N TYR A 564 13.72 11.22 0.22
CA TYR A 564 14.91 11.63 -0.53
C TYR A 564 14.57 12.30 -1.87
N LEU A 565 13.57 11.77 -2.59
CA LEU A 565 13.09 12.32 -3.86
C LEU A 565 12.22 13.58 -3.70
N GLY A 566 12.07 14.12 -2.49
CA GLY A 566 11.29 15.33 -2.24
C GLY A 566 9.77 15.12 -2.31
N LYS A 567 9.28 13.91 -2.05
CA LYS A 567 7.86 13.51 -2.02
C LYS A 567 7.38 13.21 -0.58
N PRO A 568 7.48 14.14 0.39
CA PRO A 568 7.27 13.85 1.82
C PRO A 568 5.85 13.44 2.18
N LYS A 569 4.82 13.90 1.45
CA LYS A 569 3.43 13.47 1.68
C LYS A 569 3.23 11.99 1.35
N GLN A 570 3.87 11.50 0.28
CA GLN A 570 3.79 10.09 -0.11
C GLN A 570 4.61 9.22 0.86
N ALA A 571 5.77 9.69 1.30
CA ALA A 571 6.55 9.01 2.35
C ALA A 571 5.76 8.86 3.65
N GLU A 572 5.11 9.93 4.11
CA GLU A 572 4.26 9.91 5.29
C GLU A 572 3.12 8.87 5.16
N TRP A 573 2.48 8.81 3.98
CA TRP A 573 1.42 7.85 3.70
C TRP A 573 1.90 6.40 3.87
N GLU A 574 3.00 6.02 3.22
CA GLU A 574 3.56 4.67 3.30
C GLU A 574 3.96 4.27 4.73
N LEU A 575 4.49 5.21 5.51
CA LEU A 575 4.90 4.97 6.89
C LEU A 575 3.71 4.78 7.82
N ARG A 576 2.59 5.48 7.57
CA ARG A 576 1.36 5.25 8.33
C ARG A 576 0.75 3.89 8.04
N LEU A 577 0.79 3.43 6.78
CA LEU A 577 0.41 2.06 6.43
C LEU A 577 1.29 1.05 7.15
N ALA A 578 2.62 1.22 7.10
CA ALA A 578 3.55 0.33 7.81
C ALA A 578 3.31 0.25 9.32
N ILE A 579 2.95 1.38 9.96
CA ILE A 579 2.61 1.44 11.40
C ILE A 579 1.26 0.80 11.68
N ASN A 580 0.29 0.93 10.77
CA ASN A 580 -1.01 0.29 10.91
C ASN A 580 -0.87 -1.24 10.88
N ASP A 581 -0.04 -1.75 9.96
CA ASP A 581 0.19 -3.17 9.76
C ASP A 581 1.04 -3.78 10.90
N ASP A 582 2.12 -3.09 11.32
CA ASP A 582 2.94 -3.49 12.46
C ASP A 582 3.18 -2.31 13.44
N PRO A 583 2.27 -2.10 14.41
CA PRO A 583 2.42 -1.08 15.45
C PRO A 583 3.65 -1.31 16.37
N GLY A 584 4.26 -2.50 16.29
CA GLY A 584 5.48 -2.86 16.99
C GLY A 584 6.77 -2.54 16.23
N TYR A 585 6.70 -2.02 15.00
CA TYR A 585 7.87 -1.79 14.15
C TYR A 585 8.54 -0.42 14.39
N PRO A 586 9.64 -0.35 15.17
CA PRO A 586 10.21 0.94 15.57
C PRO A 586 10.79 1.76 14.41
N ALA A 587 11.23 1.13 13.33
CA ALA A 587 11.82 1.80 12.18
C ALA A 587 10.81 2.70 11.45
N ALA A 588 9.56 2.25 11.32
CA ALA A 588 8.51 3.05 10.69
C ALA A 588 8.20 4.34 11.47
N TYR A 589 8.18 4.28 12.81
CA TYR A 589 8.03 5.48 13.64
C TYR A 589 9.21 6.45 13.52
N LEU A 590 10.43 5.92 13.44
CA LEU A 590 11.64 6.73 13.30
C LEU A 590 11.68 7.46 11.95
N ALA A 591 11.42 6.74 10.86
CA ALA A 591 11.32 7.32 9.52
C ALA A 591 10.18 8.33 9.42
N LEU A 592 9.04 8.07 10.09
CA LEU A 592 7.92 9.01 10.13
C LEU A 592 8.30 10.30 10.87
N ALA A 593 9.03 10.19 11.97
CA ALA A 593 9.55 11.36 12.67
C ALA A 593 10.45 12.22 11.77
N ASP A 594 11.34 11.60 11.00
CA ASP A 594 12.22 12.34 10.08
C ASP A 594 11.41 13.02 8.97
N ALA A 595 10.50 12.28 8.33
CA ALA A 595 9.63 12.80 7.27
C ALA A 595 8.77 13.99 7.74
N LEU A 596 8.32 13.97 9.00
CA LEU A 596 7.53 15.05 9.61
C LEU A 596 8.39 16.24 10.08
N THR A 597 9.67 16.03 10.40
CA THR A 597 10.56 17.04 11.02
C THR A 597 10.63 18.32 10.21
N TYR A 598 10.70 18.19 8.88
CA TYR A 598 10.87 19.32 7.97
C TYR A 598 9.55 19.87 7.42
N GLN A 599 8.40 19.36 7.86
CA GLN A 599 7.12 19.92 7.44
C GLN A 599 6.84 21.23 8.19
N PRO A 600 6.32 22.28 7.51
CA PRO A 600 6.14 23.61 8.09
C PRO A 600 4.93 23.73 9.04
N SER A 601 4.21 22.63 9.31
CA SER A 601 3.04 22.63 10.18
C SER A 601 3.43 22.42 11.66
N PRO A 602 3.01 23.30 12.59
CA PRO A 602 3.25 23.13 14.02
C PRO A 602 2.74 21.80 14.58
N ASP A 603 1.59 21.32 14.07
CA ASP A 603 0.99 20.06 14.53
C ASP A 603 1.80 18.86 14.05
N LYS A 604 2.29 18.89 12.80
CA LYS A 604 3.18 17.86 12.24
C LYS A 604 4.51 17.79 12.99
N GLN A 605 5.07 18.93 13.38
CA GLN A 605 6.31 18.95 14.16
C GLN A 605 6.12 18.39 15.59
N LYS A 606 4.99 18.71 16.24
CA LYS A 606 4.63 18.08 17.54
C LYS A 606 4.42 16.58 17.39
N GLU A 607 3.81 16.14 16.29
CA GLU A 607 3.67 14.73 15.96
C GLU A 607 5.04 14.06 15.74
N ALA A 608 5.97 14.71 15.04
CA ALA A 608 7.32 14.19 14.81
C ALA A 608 8.04 13.84 16.11
N ILE A 609 7.94 14.71 17.13
CA ILE A 609 8.51 14.45 18.46
C ILE A 609 7.89 13.20 19.08
N LYS A 610 6.55 13.06 19.03
CA LYS A 610 5.85 11.88 19.57
C LYS A 610 6.27 10.59 18.86
N MET A 611 6.43 10.64 17.53
CA MET A 611 6.87 9.49 16.74
C MET A 611 8.31 9.08 17.08
N ALA A 612 9.22 10.05 17.22
CA ALA A 612 10.61 9.79 17.62
C ALA A 612 10.70 9.18 19.04
N GLU A 613 9.95 9.71 19.99
CA GLU A 613 9.86 9.17 21.36
C GLU A 613 9.30 7.74 21.37
N LYS A 614 8.27 7.48 20.56
CA LYS A 614 7.69 6.14 20.40
C LYS A 614 8.69 5.16 19.80
N ALA A 615 9.44 5.57 18.78
CA ALA A 615 10.50 4.75 18.18
C ALA A 615 11.56 4.39 19.23
N LEU A 616 12.04 5.36 20.00
CA LEU A 616 13.02 5.15 21.07
C LEU A 616 12.51 4.17 22.14
N ASP A 617 11.27 4.32 22.61
CA ASP A 617 10.64 3.38 23.56
C ASP A 617 10.56 1.96 23.02
N LEU A 618 10.11 1.80 21.77
CA LEU A 618 10.02 0.50 21.12
C LEU A 618 11.40 -0.15 20.97
N PHE A 619 12.40 0.59 20.51
CA PHE A 619 13.76 0.06 20.41
C PHE A 619 14.34 -0.36 21.77
N LYS A 620 14.09 0.41 22.85
CA LYS A 620 14.47 0.03 24.22
C LYS A 620 13.82 -1.30 24.63
N LYS A 621 12.51 -1.44 24.43
CA LYS A 621 11.77 -2.68 24.75
C LYS A 621 12.31 -3.89 24.00
N VAL A 622 12.69 -3.72 22.73
CA VAL A 622 13.31 -4.80 21.96
C VAL A 622 14.70 -5.14 22.51
N SER A 623 15.48 -4.14 22.95
CA SER A 623 16.82 -4.37 23.53
C SER A 623 16.80 -5.09 24.89
N GLU A 624 15.77 -4.86 25.71
CA GLU A 624 15.64 -5.43 27.06
C GLU A 624 15.17 -6.89 27.04
N LYS A 625 14.32 -7.25 26.07
CA LYS A 625 14.04 -8.65 25.75
C LYS A 625 15.32 -9.26 25.20
N LYS A 626 16.20 -9.77 26.08
CA LYS A 626 17.30 -10.66 25.69
C LYS A 626 16.67 -11.88 25.01
N VAL A 627 16.39 -11.78 23.71
CA VAL A 627 15.87 -12.88 22.91
C VAL A 627 16.94 -13.96 23.00
N LYS A 628 16.68 -14.98 23.82
CA LYS A 628 17.53 -16.16 23.90
C LYS A 628 17.47 -16.83 22.54
N LEU A 629 18.52 -16.65 21.75
CA LEU A 629 18.79 -17.46 20.57
C LEU A 629 19.29 -18.82 21.06
N SER A 630 18.41 -19.64 21.65
CA SER A 630 18.76 -20.99 22.04
C SER A 630 18.05 -22.01 21.17
N THR A 631 18.90 -22.73 20.42
CA THR A 631 18.72 -24.04 19.78
C THR A 631 17.87 -24.10 18.51
N GLY A 632 18.57 -24.20 17.38
CA GLY A 632 18.02 -24.43 16.06
C GLY A 632 18.21 -23.19 15.19
N ILE A 633 18.86 -23.33 14.05
CA ILE A 633 18.87 -22.26 13.05
C ILE A 633 17.46 -22.23 12.48
N LYS A 634 16.62 -21.43 13.13
CA LYS A 634 15.32 -21.09 12.63
C LYS A 634 15.60 -20.19 11.44
N ARG A 635 15.41 -20.80 10.27
CA ARG A 635 15.52 -20.23 8.93
C ARG A 635 14.90 -18.84 8.90
N LEU A 636 15.43 -17.97 8.04
CA LEU A 636 14.94 -16.64 7.67
C LEU A 636 13.42 -16.54 7.86
N SER A 637 12.95 -16.23 9.08
CA SER A 637 11.61 -15.70 9.21
C SER A 637 11.75 -14.32 8.64
N ILE A 638 10.91 -14.01 7.68
CA ILE A 638 10.94 -12.75 6.94
C ILE A 638 11.07 -11.57 7.91
N SER A 639 10.29 -11.65 8.98
CA SER A 639 10.44 -10.82 10.19
C SER A 639 11.89 -10.64 10.67
N GLN A 640 12.71 -11.66 10.86
CA GLN A 640 14.10 -11.50 11.34
C GLN A 640 15.09 -10.92 10.32
N VAL A 641 14.80 -11.00 9.01
CA VAL A 641 15.61 -10.42 7.93
C VAL A 641 15.30 -8.94 7.76
N ILE A 642 14.02 -8.60 7.88
CA ILE A 642 13.44 -7.26 7.81
C ILE A 642 13.68 -6.45 9.09
N PHE A 643 13.55 -7.10 10.24
CA PHE A 643 13.87 -6.53 11.55
C PHE A 643 15.38 -6.64 11.87
N GLY A 644 16.17 -7.10 10.89
CA GLY A 644 17.58 -7.49 10.99
C GLY A 644 18.57 -6.45 10.48
N HIS A 645 18.58 -5.25 11.06
CA HIS A 645 19.85 -4.91 11.71
C HIS A 645 19.97 -5.90 12.86
N ALA A 646 21.01 -6.73 12.87
CA ALA A 646 21.26 -7.72 13.91
C ALA A 646 20.99 -7.12 15.30
N ASN A 647 19.86 -7.47 15.92
CA ASN A 647 19.42 -6.95 17.22
C ASN A 647 19.31 -5.41 17.29
N TYR A 648 18.10 -4.88 17.48
CA TYR A 648 17.88 -3.51 17.98
C TYR A 648 18.50 -3.23 19.37
N ALA A 649 19.17 -4.22 19.97
CA ALA A 649 20.11 -4.08 21.07
C ALA A 649 21.49 -3.47 20.67
N ASN A 650 21.56 -2.70 19.59
CA ASN A 650 22.78 -2.00 19.20
C ASN A 650 22.73 -0.54 19.68
N ASN A 651 23.82 -0.11 20.32
CA ASN A 651 24.06 1.29 20.65
C ASN A 651 23.92 2.22 19.41
N ASN A 652 24.07 1.71 18.17
CA ASN A 652 23.94 2.50 16.94
C ASN A 652 22.50 2.98 16.75
N VAL A 653 21.54 2.07 16.92
CA VAL A 653 20.11 2.37 16.77
C VAL A 653 19.63 3.24 17.92
N MET A 654 20.12 2.96 19.14
CA MET A 654 19.89 3.85 20.28
C MET A 654 20.42 5.27 19.98
N ALA A 655 21.63 5.37 19.42
CA ALA A 655 22.21 6.66 19.07
C ALA A 655 21.41 7.40 17.98
N GLU A 656 20.91 6.68 16.95
CA GLU A 656 20.00 7.25 15.94
C GLU A 656 18.69 7.75 16.58
N ALA A 657 18.05 6.93 17.41
CA ALA A 657 16.76 7.28 18.02
C ALA A 657 16.90 8.49 18.96
N HIS A 658 17.95 8.52 19.79
CA HIS A 658 18.27 9.68 20.61
C HIS A 658 18.55 10.93 19.75
N HIS A 659 19.34 10.79 18.68
CA HIS A 659 19.62 11.89 17.75
C HIS A 659 18.34 12.41 17.10
N MET A 660 17.43 11.53 16.66
CA MET A 660 16.17 11.93 16.03
C MET A 660 15.25 12.70 16.99
N VAL A 661 15.14 12.27 18.25
CA VAL A 661 14.40 13.01 19.30
C VAL A 661 15.02 14.39 19.51
N ALA A 662 16.35 14.49 19.56
CA ALA A 662 17.02 15.78 19.66
C ALA A 662 16.78 16.69 18.44
N LYS A 663 16.93 16.13 17.24
CA LYS A 663 16.77 16.82 15.95
C LYS A 663 15.38 17.40 15.81
N THR A 664 14.35 16.58 16.02
CA THR A 664 12.93 16.98 15.96
C THR A 664 12.63 18.14 16.92
N ARG A 665 13.06 18.04 18.19
CA ARG A 665 12.88 19.10 19.20
C ARG A 665 13.63 20.39 18.84
N THR A 666 14.87 20.28 18.35
CA THR A 666 15.69 21.43 17.95
C THR A 666 15.07 22.17 16.76
N ARG A 667 14.63 21.42 15.73
CA ARG A 667 13.94 21.98 14.55
C ARG A 667 12.58 22.59 14.88
N PHE A 668 11.82 21.98 15.80
CA PHE A 668 10.58 22.58 16.28
C PHE A 668 10.81 23.98 16.85
N VAL A 669 11.85 24.17 17.66
CA VAL A 669 12.19 25.48 18.22
C VAL A 669 12.66 26.44 17.13
N GLU A 670 13.46 26.00 16.17
CA GLU A 670 13.87 26.82 15.02
C GLU A 670 12.65 27.39 14.28
N PHE A 671 11.71 26.52 13.88
CA PHE A 671 10.51 26.90 13.12
C PHE A 671 9.51 27.73 13.94
N GLN A 672 9.31 27.39 15.22
CA GLN A 672 8.33 28.06 16.07
C GLN A 672 8.93 29.19 16.93
N SER A 673 10.20 29.54 16.71
CA SER A 673 10.95 30.49 17.54
C SER A 673 10.23 31.83 17.75
N ARG A 674 9.45 32.32 16.78
CA ARG A 674 8.70 33.59 16.95
C ARG A 674 7.40 33.45 17.75
N LYS A 675 6.90 32.23 17.91
CA LYS A 675 5.60 31.92 18.54
C LYS A 675 5.72 31.34 19.94
N LEU A 676 6.79 30.61 20.23
CA LEU A 676 7.03 29.99 21.54
C LEU A 676 7.45 31.01 22.60
N ALA A 677 6.99 30.81 23.83
CA ALA A 677 7.49 31.57 24.96
C ALA A 677 8.96 31.19 25.27
N SER A 678 9.74 32.10 25.85
CA SER A 678 11.17 31.87 26.12
C SER A 678 11.42 30.66 27.02
N GLN A 679 10.55 30.40 28.00
CA GLN A 679 10.64 29.23 28.89
C GLN A 679 10.38 27.92 28.14
N GLU A 680 9.41 27.90 27.22
CA GLU A 680 9.09 26.72 26.41
C GLU A 680 10.24 26.37 25.46
N LYS A 681 10.86 27.39 24.82
CA LYS A 681 12.05 27.19 23.99
C LYS A 681 13.18 26.54 24.78
N ALA A 682 13.47 27.09 25.96
CA ALA A 682 14.52 26.56 26.83
C ALA A 682 14.26 25.09 27.19
N ALA A 683 13.02 24.76 27.58
CA ALA A 683 12.65 23.39 27.93
C ALA A 683 12.85 22.39 26.77
N TYR A 684 12.45 22.74 25.54
CA TYR A 684 12.67 21.89 24.37
C TYR A 684 14.16 21.73 24.04
N LEU A 685 14.94 22.81 24.09
CA LEU A 685 16.37 22.78 23.78
C LEU A 685 17.18 22.04 24.85
N ASP A 686 16.82 22.17 26.12
CA ASP A 686 17.44 21.42 27.22
C ASP A 686 17.14 19.93 27.15
N SER A 687 15.88 19.58 26.83
CA SER A 687 15.49 18.18 26.60
C SER A 687 16.24 17.60 25.40
N ALA A 688 16.37 18.36 24.30
CA ALA A 688 17.14 17.93 23.14
C ALA A 688 18.63 17.73 23.46
N ARG A 689 19.22 18.57 24.31
CA ARG A 689 20.62 18.46 24.73
C ARG A 689 20.92 17.16 25.50
N ALA A 690 20.00 16.72 26.37
CA ALA A 690 20.15 15.45 27.05
C ALA A 690 20.22 14.28 26.04
N GLU A 691 19.33 14.27 25.05
CA GLU A 691 19.31 13.25 23.99
C GLU A 691 20.57 13.34 23.09
N LEU A 692 21.05 14.54 22.77
CA LEU A 692 22.29 14.74 22.00
C LEU A 692 23.51 14.16 22.72
N ASN A 693 23.60 14.35 24.04
CA ASN A 693 24.71 13.82 24.83
C ASN A 693 24.73 12.29 24.82
N GLU A 694 23.56 11.65 24.96
CA GLU A 694 23.42 10.19 24.84
C GLU A 694 23.81 9.71 23.43
N ALA A 695 23.26 10.34 22.39
CA ALA A 695 23.58 10.01 21.01
C ALA A 695 25.08 10.16 20.69
N MET A 696 25.70 11.24 21.16
CA MET A 696 27.12 11.52 20.97
C MET A 696 28.00 10.51 21.71
N GLY A 697 27.68 10.19 22.96
CA GLY A 697 28.41 9.21 23.76
C GLY A 697 28.38 7.81 23.12
N LEU A 698 27.22 7.42 22.60
CA LEU A 698 27.06 6.16 21.87
C LEU A 698 27.83 6.18 20.54
N ALA A 699 27.74 7.25 19.74
CA ALA A 699 28.47 7.38 18.48
C ALA A 699 29.99 7.27 18.67
N GLN A 700 30.53 7.93 19.70
CA GLN A 700 31.95 7.87 20.05
C GLN A 700 32.37 6.46 20.48
N LYS A 701 31.59 5.82 21.37
CA LYS A 701 31.82 4.44 21.83
C LYS A 701 31.85 3.44 20.66
N LEU A 702 31.02 3.69 19.65
CA LEU A 702 30.89 2.85 18.46
C LEU A 702 31.89 3.19 17.36
N THR A 703 32.67 4.27 17.53
CA THR A 703 33.53 4.83 16.49
C THR A 703 32.76 5.18 15.19
N ASP A 704 31.46 5.45 15.30
CA ASP A 704 30.59 5.85 14.18
C ASP A 704 30.79 7.34 13.89
N ARG A 705 31.77 7.62 13.04
CA ARG A 705 32.15 8.99 12.67
C ARG A 705 31.09 9.69 11.84
N ARG A 706 30.26 8.98 11.07
CA ARG A 706 29.17 9.61 10.29
C ARG A 706 28.12 10.18 11.22
N ARG A 707 27.65 9.34 12.15
CA ARG A 707 26.68 9.74 13.17
C ARG A 707 27.19 10.86 14.07
N LEU A 708 28.47 10.79 14.44
CA LEU A 708 29.11 11.86 15.22
C LEU A 708 29.02 13.22 14.50
N ALA A 709 29.22 13.27 13.18
CA ALA A 709 29.09 14.51 12.42
C ALA A 709 27.67 15.09 12.46
N LEU A 710 26.64 14.25 12.30
CA LEU A 710 25.22 14.64 12.33
C LEU A 710 24.75 15.10 13.72
N VAL A 711 25.21 14.41 14.77
CA VAL A 711 24.91 14.80 16.16
C VAL A 711 25.55 16.15 16.48
N LEU A 712 26.81 16.37 16.05
CA LEU A 712 27.50 17.66 16.23
C LEU A 712 26.85 18.80 15.43
N GLU A 713 26.35 18.53 14.23
CA GLU A 713 25.54 19.51 13.47
C GLU A 713 24.31 19.93 14.28
N THR A 714 23.55 18.95 14.78
CA THR A 714 22.33 19.23 15.55
C THR A 714 22.64 19.93 16.87
N SER A 715 23.76 19.58 17.51
CA SER A 715 24.30 20.24 18.69
C SER A 715 24.68 21.70 18.43
N SER A 716 25.36 21.96 17.31
CA SER A 716 25.69 23.33 16.86
C SER A 716 24.44 24.20 16.73
N MET A 717 23.38 23.68 16.08
CA MET A 717 22.10 24.39 15.98
C MET A 717 21.43 24.59 17.34
N ASN A 718 21.44 23.57 18.21
CA ASN A 718 20.89 23.66 19.57
C ASN A 718 21.59 24.77 20.38
N HIS A 719 22.92 24.82 20.36
CA HIS A 719 23.71 25.88 20.99
C HIS A 719 23.40 27.26 20.40
N PHE A 720 23.29 27.36 19.08
CA PHE A 720 22.96 28.61 18.40
C PHE A 720 21.59 29.15 18.84
N LEU A 721 20.56 28.30 18.87
CA LEU A 721 19.20 28.68 19.30
C LEU A 721 19.13 29.09 20.78
N LYS A 722 20.07 28.61 21.62
CA LYS A 722 20.22 29.04 23.01
C LYS A 722 21.06 30.33 23.19
N GLY A 723 21.65 30.85 22.12
CA GLY A 723 22.55 32.01 22.17
C GLY A 723 23.96 31.67 22.68
N GLU A 724 24.33 30.39 22.75
CA GLU A 724 25.64 29.91 23.21
C GLU A 724 26.64 29.90 22.04
N LEU A 725 26.90 31.09 21.46
CA LEU A 725 27.57 31.24 20.17
C LEU A 725 28.95 30.57 20.06
N PRO A 726 29.86 30.64 21.07
CA PRO A 726 31.16 29.98 20.97
C PRO A 726 31.05 28.45 20.84
N ALA A 727 30.13 27.83 21.59
CA ALA A 727 29.89 26.38 21.52
C ALA A 727 29.25 25.99 20.19
N ALA A 728 28.30 26.80 19.69
CA ALA A 728 27.70 26.58 18.37
C ALA A 728 28.78 26.57 17.25
N ILE A 729 29.73 27.50 17.31
CA ILE A 729 30.84 27.59 16.36
C ILE A 729 31.79 26.40 16.47
N ASP A 730 32.13 25.97 17.69
CA ASP A 730 33.04 24.86 17.93
C ASP A 730 32.45 23.53 17.40
N ASP A 731 31.22 23.22 17.80
CA ASP A 731 30.51 22.01 17.35
C ASP A 731 30.32 22.00 15.83
N GLY A 732 29.96 23.15 15.24
CA GLY A 732 29.79 23.27 13.78
C GLY A 732 31.10 23.02 13.02
N LYS A 733 32.22 23.55 13.50
CA LYS A 733 33.55 23.27 12.92
C LYS A 733 33.95 21.81 13.10
N GLN A 734 33.68 21.23 14.26
CA GLN A 734 33.98 19.83 14.52
C GLN A 734 33.14 18.91 13.62
N SER A 735 31.86 19.23 13.44
CA SER A 735 30.97 18.52 12.50
C SER A 735 31.57 18.50 11.09
N LEU A 736 31.89 19.67 10.51
CA LEU A 736 32.51 19.77 9.17
C LEU A 736 33.85 19.02 9.09
N LYS A 737 34.68 19.10 10.13
CA LYS A 737 35.96 18.37 10.18
C LYS A 737 35.76 16.85 10.15
N VAL A 738 34.75 16.34 10.85
CA VAL A 738 34.42 14.92 10.85
C VAL A 738 33.79 14.53 9.51
N ALA A 739 32.88 15.35 8.98
CA ALA A 739 32.17 15.14 7.73
C ALA A 739 33.08 15.13 6.49
N ALA A 740 34.20 15.89 6.51
CA ALA A 740 35.17 15.94 5.42
C ALA A 740 35.80 14.58 5.03
N ALA A 741 35.67 13.56 5.89
CA ALA A 741 36.09 12.19 5.59
C ALA A 741 35.10 11.44 4.68
N PHE A 742 33.91 11.99 4.43
CA PHE A 742 32.81 11.34 3.69
C PHE A 742 32.42 12.19 2.47
N PRO A 743 32.58 11.69 1.23
CA PRO A 743 32.29 12.46 0.03
C PRO A 743 30.86 12.99 -0.06
N ASP A 744 29.90 12.25 0.46
CA ASP A 744 28.46 12.54 0.47
C ASP A 744 28.03 13.58 1.52
N MET A 745 28.87 13.83 2.55
CA MET A 745 28.56 14.73 3.66
C MET A 745 29.54 15.90 3.78
N LYS A 746 30.60 15.94 2.97
CA LYS A 746 31.76 16.83 3.13
C LYS A 746 31.41 18.29 3.47
N ASP A 747 30.37 18.82 2.84
CA ASP A 747 30.04 20.24 2.88
C ASP A 747 28.77 20.60 3.68
N LEU A 748 28.11 19.65 4.39
CA LEU A 748 26.87 19.80 5.21
C LEU A 748 26.22 21.22 5.20
N PRO A 749 25.29 21.52 4.29
CA PRO A 749 24.78 22.88 4.10
C PRO A 749 24.20 23.52 5.36
N ASP A 750 23.43 22.78 6.15
CA ASP A 750 22.76 23.31 7.34
C ASP A 750 23.74 23.76 8.44
N VAL A 751 24.94 23.16 8.51
CA VAL A 751 26.01 23.62 9.40
C VAL A 751 26.51 25.00 8.97
N HIS A 752 26.68 25.23 7.67
CA HIS A 752 27.10 26.54 7.15
C HIS A 752 26.09 27.64 7.44
N LEU A 753 24.79 27.33 7.35
CA LEU A 753 23.73 28.28 7.71
C LEU A 753 23.77 28.63 9.22
N THR A 754 23.98 27.63 10.07
CA THR A 754 24.13 27.81 11.52
C THR A 754 25.35 28.67 11.85
N LEU A 755 26.50 28.37 11.25
CA LEU A 755 27.75 29.13 11.42
C LEU A 755 27.62 30.57 10.95
N TYR A 756 26.96 30.80 9.81
CA TYR A 756 26.63 32.16 9.35
C TYR A 756 25.86 32.93 10.42
N GLY A 757 24.80 32.33 10.98
CA GLY A 757 24.00 32.95 12.04
C GLY A 757 24.82 33.27 13.28
N ALA A 758 25.67 32.34 13.71
CA ALA A 758 26.52 32.49 14.90
C ALA A 758 27.60 33.57 14.71
N TYR A 759 28.27 33.60 13.54
CA TYR A 759 29.28 34.62 13.22
C TYR A 759 28.67 36.00 13.08
N LYS A 760 27.53 36.12 12.39
CA LYS A 760 26.80 37.38 12.27
C LYS A 760 26.39 37.92 13.64
N SER A 761 25.88 37.06 14.52
CA SER A 761 25.51 37.42 15.90
C SER A 761 26.72 37.81 16.75
N SER A 762 27.89 37.25 16.44
CA SER A 762 29.18 37.60 17.08
C SER A 762 29.89 38.79 16.42
N GLN A 763 29.26 39.45 15.43
CA GLN A 763 29.82 40.56 14.65
C GLN A 763 31.09 40.24 13.84
N ASP A 764 31.35 38.96 13.55
CA ASP A 764 32.42 38.52 12.65
C ASP A 764 31.88 38.40 11.22
N TYR A 765 31.62 39.55 10.60
CA TYR A 765 30.92 39.61 9.30
C TYR A 765 31.70 38.96 8.16
N ALA A 766 33.03 38.98 8.19
CA ALA A 766 33.87 38.31 7.21
C ALA A 766 33.65 36.78 7.21
N LYS A 767 33.64 36.15 8.40
CA LYS A 767 33.34 34.72 8.51
C LYS A 767 31.87 34.40 8.28
N ALA A 768 30.97 35.32 8.61
CA ALA A 768 29.55 35.18 8.30
C ALA A 768 29.32 35.14 6.77
N ALA A 769 29.95 36.04 6.02
CA ALA A 769 29.89 36.09 4.57
C ALA A 769 30.44 34.80 3.94
N ASP A 770 31.62 34.32 4.38
CA ASP A 770 32.20 33.06 3.91
C ASP A 770 31.29 31.85 4.17
N SER A 771 30.69 31.77 5.37
CA SER A 771 29.79 30.67 5.72
C SER A 771 28.50 30.71 4.91
N LEU A 772 27.92 31.90 4.70
CA LEU A 772 26.72 32.06 3.87
C LEU A 772 27.01 31.72 2.40
N GLN A 773 28.18 32.10 1.88
CA GLN A 773 28.58 31.74 0.52
C GLN A 773 28.69 30.22 0.36
N LYS A 774 29.33 29.53 1.31
CA LYS A 774 29.41 28.05 1.31
C LYS A 774 28.04 27.39 1.37
N TYR A 775 27.11 27.94 2.15
CA TYR A 775 25.72 27.47 2.14
C TYR A 775 25.08 27.63 0.75
N ILE A 776 25.22 28.80 0.10
CA ILE A 776 24.68 29.04 -1.23
C ILE A 776 25.23 28.04 -2.26
N ASP A 777 26.55 27.78 -2.20
CA ASP A 777 27.23 26.91 -3.14
C ASP A 777 26.83 25.43 -2.99
N THR A 778 26.35 25.03 -1.80
CA THR A 778 26.13 23.63 -1.44
C THR A 778 24.65 23.26 -1.26
N ALA A 779 23.77 24.22 -0.96
CA ALA A 779 22.36 23.98 -0.66
C ALA A 779 21.45 23.85 -1.90
N GLY A 780 21.97 24.00 -3.12
CA GLY A 780 21.19 23.86 -4.36
C GLY A 780 20.03 24.85 -4.47
N LEU A 781 20.20 26.08 -4.00
CA LEU A 781 19.14 27.11 -3.92
C LEU A 781 18.59 27.51 -5.31
N LYS A 782 17.30 27.82 -5.37
CA LYS A 782 16.65 28.43 -6.56
C LYS A 782 17.24 29.82 -6.86
N SER A 783 17.13 30.27 -8.11
CA SER A 783 17.76 31.52 -8.59
C SER A 783 17.48 32.73 -7.69
N ASP A 784 16.24 32.91 -7.27
CA ASP A 784 15.80 34.13 -6.58
C ASP A 784 16.24 34.12 -5.11
N ASP A 785 16.18 32.97 -4.43
CA ASP A 785 16.70 32.78 -3.07
C ASP A 785 18.23 32.87 -3.04
N ALA A 786 18.90 32.31 -4.05
CA ALA A 786 20.34 32.44 -4.23
C ALA A 786 20.74 33.90 -4.49
N ALA A 787 19.97 34.65 -5.28
CA ALA A 787 20.22 36.06 -5.56
C ALA A 787 20.09 36.94 -4.31
N ASN A 788 19.02 36.75 -3.53
CA ASN A 788 18.81 37.46 -2.27
C ASN A 788 19.93 37.20 -1.27
N ARG A 789 20.35 35.93 -1.11
CA ARG A 789 21.45 35.59 -0.21
C ARG A 789 22.81 36.07 -0.72
N LYS A 790 23.05 36.09 -2.04
CA LYS A 790 24.26 36.69 -2.63
C LYS A 790 24.34 38.20 -2.38
N GLN A 791 23.20 38.89 -2.44
CA GLN A 791 23.12 40.30 -2.06
C GLN A 791 23.43 40.49 -0.57
N GLU A 792 22.95 39.59 0.29
CA GLU A 792 23.28 39.61 1.71
C GLU A 792 24.78 39.37 1.96
N VAL A 793 25.42 38.41 1.27
CA VAL A 793 26.89 38.24 1.30
C VAL A 793 27.59 39.55 0.96
N THR A 794 27.17 40.22 -0.12
CA THR A 794 27.75 41.50 -0.57
C THR A 794 27.57 42.61 0.46
N SER A 795 26.51 42.58 1.27
CA SER A 795 26.27 43.58 2.33
C SER A 795 27.08 43.33 3.62
N LEU A 796 27.60 42.12 3.80
CA LEU A 796 28.39 41.72 4.96
C LEU A 796 29.91 41.91 4.75
N MET A 797 30.33 41.93 3.48
CA MET A 797 31.69 42.27 3.04
C MET A 797 31.87 43.78 2.98
#